data_AF-A0A956DHA2-F1
#
_entry.id   AF-A0A956DHA2-F1
#
_cell.length_a   1.000
_cell.length_b   1.000
_cell.length_c   1.000
_cell.angle_alpha   90.00
_cell.angle_beta   90.00
_cell.angle_gamma   90.00
#
_symmetry.space_group_name_H-M   'P 1'
#
loop_
_entity.id
_entity.type
_entity.pdbx_description
1 polymer ?
#
loop_
_entity_poly.entity_id
_entity_poly.type
_entity_poly.pdbx_seq_one_letter_code
_entity_poly.pdbx_strand_id
1 'polypeptide(L)'
;DLNTPGLDDTDFYGWYGAEMVGTECVNILRVNTCNRQSIEANGGTMDGLECQERGDLRFKFLSYVDQPGTGFLGVATLRGNPVTGEIITGDANIGGPALDGYRTSALQWYDLINGRIQPRDLIVGEDVRSYIENLGNVQPPAPPREEFSVATRAPNLLPERQEIRNIMNRFADRGELLRGNEGRARIFSDRARQLEGTDIERRLMENYDTLAMAGIRTLPNGRGPADINDNILDRVSPFRISAPELLARQNEVETKIGRQAVHLPNEFIDNSVLEFVNRHSDWPRPRLEIVLNQLLFYQTQLHEMGHCLGLRHSFAASADVNNYGREYYVINDAFPLPDPADFDLDGTPGLSPVEQQDWEDEYNEIKRLRELAGIDRHMDSSTMEYTAQWYERVGGGAQGVGYYDDAAISFAYADAVEIYDNRTTRLAADALNPLTGQRTWVKYYQGGEACVTDNDCPFAAGGSRAGDLLPGNMASGLTQSCVANPRAATSICSNFDDDTAALPTAGTPDFVPVVYKFCTDDRVGTRADCHRFDEGDSYREIVRNIGEQYDRQYLFTNFRRYRRTFDLGGYLFGRLIDRQLNILQSIFQNLLYNYQIDPEFRDSTGPFGFDDQFMATADTLNFYARIMAQPSIGSYTYDRGWERYRLRSLDAGISGAQLSIPLGMARYQFSEYQAGLSGIQRIEVIGTFYEKWFVMQLLTSRGFASSYTRDVPFWTNFYDLFPVELQQLFQGLILDQPEAIAPRVSCGSGTFPACNDPRIVYMDFYRGDCSDPATCRPAPEDNYSTLEVLDPGSISTLQFLAAVFALSDLPTFFDTTFQNQMYVCIEGAGNCFLPDEGDVEYEEGVISADDADYVTYFSERYGKTFVARQVEASVGVPNQRSIGFEMVRRARETAFIFRMLRTYIGEFGGTPNSMANISVEDRARLTALGYTIPTDSAFLGDEVERIDGWLRDQESFFFQLIQLQSQFGVGSYLGF
;
A
#
# COMPACT_ATOMS: atom_id res chain seq x y z
N ASP A 1 -44.23 4.36 11.15
CA ASP A 1 -43.82 3.24 12.01
C ASP A 1 -43.35 2.05 11.19
N LEU A 2 -42.05 2.00 10.95
CA LEU A 2 -41.29 0.87 10.41
C LEU A 2 -40.59 0.08 11.54
N ASN A 3 -40.96 0.41 12.80
CA ASN A 3 -40.96 -0.36 14.05
C ASN A 3 -39.65 -0.85 14.71
N THR A 4 -38.61 0.00 14.71
CA THR A 4 -37.70 0.31 15.86
C THR A 4 -36.91 -0.85 16.53
N PRO A 5 -35.56 -0.83 16.53
CA PRO A 5 -34.80 0.11 17.37
C PRO A 5 -33.50 0.72 16.78
N GLY A 6 -33.22 1.99 17.12
CA GLY A 6 -31.86 2.55 17.13
C GLY A 6 -31.67 3.92 16.46
N LEU A 7 -32.39 4.20 15.37
CA LEU A 7 -32.41 5.50 14.69
C LEU A 7 -33.86 5.81 14.31
N ASP A 8 -34.33 7.01 14.61
CA ASP A 8 -35.70 7.42 14.37
C ASP A 8 -35.83 8.17 13.04
N ASP A 9 -37.07 8.32 12.58
CA ASP A 9 -37.39 9.03 11.34
C ASP A 9 -36.94 10.52 11.40
N THR A 10 -36.77 11.12 12.58
CA THR A 10 -36.33 12.51 12.75
C THR A 10 -34.83 12.70 12.48
N ASP A 11 -34.03 11.63 12.60
CA ASP A 11 -32.62 11.60 12.20
C ASP A 11 -32.44 11.74 10.67
N PHE A 12 -33.49 11.49 9.87
CA PHE A 12 -33.43 11.51 8.40
C PHE A 12 -34.32 12.59 7.76
N TYR A 13 -35.49 12.89 8.35
CA TYR A 13 -36.45 13.85 7.79
C TYR A 13 -36.19 15.31 8.14
N GLY A 14 -35.32 15.58 9.12
CA GLY A 14 -34.97 16.94 9.50
C GLY A 14 -34.53 17.80 8.30
N TRP A 15 -33.89 17.20 7.29
CA TRP A 15 -33.28 17.92 6.17
C TRP A 15 -34.03 17.90 4.84
N TYR A 16 -34.74 16.82 4.49
CA TYR A 16 -35.65 16.84 3.33
C TYR A 16 -36.81 17.81 3.50
N GLY A 17 -37.09 18.23 4.75
CA GLY A 17 -37.93 19.36 5.11
C GLY A 17 -37.18 20.51 5.80
N ALA A 18 -35.83 20.51 5.85
CA ALA A 18 -35.09 21.65 6.40
C ALA A 18 -35.21 22.82 5.46
N GLU A 19 -35.86 23.86 5.96
CA GLU A 19 -35.79 25.19 5.41
C GLU A 19 -34.88 26.02 6.33
N MET A 20 -33.79 26.56 5.78
CA MET A 20 -33.06 27.63 6.46
C MET A 20 -33.95 28.87 6.41
N VAL A 21 -34.72 29.10 7.48
CA VAL A 21 -35.64 30.23 7.59
C VAL A 21 -35.20 31.11 8.74
N GLY A 22 -34.77 32.33 8.40
CA GLY A 22 -34.29 33.32 9.36
C GLY A 22 -33.66 34.49 8.64
N THR A 23 -33.51 35.62 9.32
CA THR A 23 -32.78 36.78 8.79
C THR A 23 -31.26 36.60 8.83
N GLU A 24 -30.80 35.65 9.64
CA GLU A 24 -29.41 35.30 9.88
C GLU A 24 -28.86 34.22 8.92
N CYS A 25 -29.70 33.58 8.11
CA CYS A 25 -29.26 32.50 7.21
C CYS A 25 -28.53 33.05 5.98
N VAL A 26 -27.33 32.54 5.71
CA VAL A 26 -26.51 32.92 4.54
C VAL A 26 -27.00 32.24 3.25
N ASN A 27 -27.64 31.06 3.35
CA ASN A 27 -28.19 30.32 2.21
C ASN A 27 -29.63 29.85 2.49
N ILE A 28 -30.51 29.88 1.48
CA ILE A 28 -31.90 29.37 1.55
C ILE A 28 -32.11 28.45 0.35
N LEU A 29 -32.40 27.16 0.60
CA LEU A 29 -32.70 26.20 -0.46
C LEU A 29 -34.15 26.36 -0.93
N ARG A 30 -34.35 26.45 -2.24
CA ARG A 30 -35.67 26.51 -2.88
C ARG A 30 -35.70 25.53 -4.05
N VAL A 31 -36.82 24.82 -4.21
CA VAL A 31 -36.98 23.89 -5.32
C VAL A 31 -37.13 24.68 -6.62
N ASN A 32 -36.16 24.57 -7.52
CA ASN A 32 -36.32 25.06 -8.89
C ASN A 32 -37.31 24.15 -9.62
N THR A 33 -38.49 24.67 -9.93
CA THR A 33 -39.58 23.89 -10.53
C THR A 33 -39.33 23.54 -12.00
N CYS A 34 -38.27 24.06 -12.62
CA CYS A 34 -38.00 23.95 -14.05
C CYS A 34 -37.02 22.83 -14.38
N ASN A 35 -37.48 21.60 -14.22
CA ASN A 35 -36.83 20.41 -14.75
C ASN A 35 -37.57 19.91 -16.01
N ARG A 36 -36.95 18.98 -16.76
CA ARG A 36 -37.52 18.44 -18.01
C ARG A 36 -38.93 17.87 -17.82
N GLN A 37 -39.17 17.17 -16.72
CA GLN A 37 -40.44 16.54 -16.41
C GLN A 37 -41.53 17.58 -16.11
N SER A 38 -41.21 18.61 -15.32
CA SER A 38 -42.14 19.71 -15.01
C SER A 38 -42.48 20.54 -16.24
N ILE A 39 -41.50 20.81 -17.11
CA ILE A 39 -41.73 21.54 -18.37
C ILE A 39 -42.59 20.71 -19.32
N GLU A 40 -42.31 19.41 -19.45
CA GLU A 40 -43.12 18.50 -20.25
C GLU A 40 -44.57 18.40 -19.71
N ALA A 41 -44.72 18.27 -18.39
CA ALA A 41 -46.02 18.28 -17.72
C ALA A 41 -46.76 19.63 -17.87
N ASN A 42 -46.02 20.74 -17.98
CA ASN A 42 -46.55 22.07 -18.25
C ASN A 42 -46.70 22.36 -19.75
N GLY A 43 -46.88 21.33 -20.59
CA GLY A 43 -47.14 21.50 -22.03
C GLY A 43 -45.95 22.06 -22.83
N GLY A 44 -44.72 21.89 -22.32
CA GLY A 44 -43.50 22.39 -22.94
C GLY A 44 -43.21 23.88 -22.65
N THR A 45 -44.02 24.56 -21.84
CA THR A 45 -43.79 25.97 -21.46
C THR A 45 -43.24 26.08 -20.04
N MET A 46 -42.51 27.17 -19.80
CA MET A 46 -42.02 27.60 -18.49
C MET A 46 -42.98 28.59 -17.81
N ASP A 47 -44.06 29.00 -18.50
CA ASP A 47 -45.04 29.94 -17.96
C ASP A 47 -45.71 29.38 -16.70
N GLY A 48 -45.66 30.15 -15.61
CA GLY A 48 -46.23 29.76 -14.32
C GLY A 48 -45.32 28.85 -13.47
N LEU A 49 -44.13 28.48 -13.96
CA LEU A 49 -43.11 27.81 -13.16
C LEU A 49 -42.13 28.84 -12.57
N GLU A 50 -41.67 28.60 -11.35
CA GLU A 50 -40.55 29.35 -10.75
C GLU A 50 -39.24 28.85 -11.36
N CYS A 51 -38.91 29.36 -12.55
CA CYS A 51 -37.67 29.02 -13.26
C CYS A 51 -36.55 29.98 -12.93
N GLN A 52 -35.43 29.45 -12.46
CA GLN A 52 -34.15 30.12 -12.51
C GLN A 52 -33.27 29.43 -13.56
N GLU A 53 -32.67 30.21 -14.47
CA GLU A 53 -31.84 29.67 -15.54
C GLU A 53 -30.44 29.29 -15.02
N ARG A 54 -29.94 28.13 -15.47
CA ARG A 54 -28.55 27.74 -15.22
C ARG A 54 -27.60 28.79 -15.79
N GLY A 55 -26.71 29.32 -14.94
CA GLY A 55 -25.74 30.35 -15.30
C GLY A 55 -26.13 31.77 -14.89
N ASP A 56 -27.35 31.99 -14.39
CA ASP A 56 -27.73 33.25 -13.75
C ASP A 56 -26.99 33.40 -12.41
N LEU A 57 -26.03 34.33 -12.35
CA LEU A 57 -25.15 34.53 -11.19
C LEU A 57 -25.88 34.96 -9.92
N ARG A 58 -27.15 35.40 -10.02
CA ARG A 58 -27.99 35.76 -8.87
C ARG A 58 -28.46 34.55 -8.08
N PHE A 59 -28.42 33.38 -8.69
CA PHE A 59 -28.85 32.12 -8.09
C PHE A 59 -27.66 31.15 -8.04
N LYS A 60 -27.66 30.31 -7.01
CA LYS A 60 -26.73 29.20 -6.85
C LYS A 60 -27.51 27.91 -7.01
N PHE A 61 -27.01 26.97 -7.79
CA PHE A 61 -27.71 25.73 -8.09
C PHE A 61 -27.11 24.55 -7.36
N LEU A 62 -27.97 23.71 -6.80
CA LEU A 62 -27.66 22.33 -6.48
C LEU A 62 -28.41 21.42 -7.46
N SER A 63 -27.69 20.62 -8.23
CA SER A 63 -28.27 19.79 -9.28
C SER A 63 -28.02 18.31 -9.04
N TYR A 64 -28.99 17.45 -9.38
CA TYR A 64 -28.78 16.00 -9.50
C TYR A 64 -28.68 15.63 -10.98
N VAL A 65 -27.59 14.95 -11.36
CA VAL A 65 -27.25 14.57 -12.74
C VAL A 65 -27.45 13.07 -12.88
N ASP A 66 -28.51 12.67 -13.59
CA ASP A 66 -28.97 11.29 -13.76
C ASP A 66 -28.50 10.63 -15.07
N GLN A 67 -27.67 11.30 -15.86
CA GLN A 67 -27.28 10.84 -17.19
C GLN A 67 -26.36 9.61 -17.13
N PRO A 68 -26.66 8.51 -17.85
CA PRO A 68 -25.79 7.35 -17.90
C PRO A 68 -24.36 7.69 -18.34
N GLY A 69 -23.36 7.21 -17.60
CA GLY A 69 -21.95 7.48 -17.88
C GLY A 69 -21.36 8.68 -17.14
N THR A 70 -22.14 9.36 -16.29
CA THR A 70 -21.59 10.32 -15.31
C THR A 70 -20.61 9.61 -14.37
N GLY A 71 -19.34 9.99 -14.45
CA GLY A 71 -18.23 9.33 -13.73
C GLY A 71 -17.72 10.09 -12.51
N PHE A 72 -18.41 11.13 -12.05
CA PHE A 72 -18.09 11.88 -10.82
C PHE A 72 -19.21 11.66 -9.78
N LEU A 73 -18.86 11.71 -8.50
CA LEU A 73 -19.82 11.78 -7.39
C LEU A 73 -20.38 13.18 -7.26
N GLY A 74 -19.51 14.17 -7.26
CA GLY A 74 -19.89 15.57 -7.18
C GLY A 74 -18.94 16.46 -7.97
N VAL A 75 -19.43 17.64 -8.34
CA VAL A 75 -18.60 18.72 -8.89
C VAL A 75 -19.16 20.08 -8.50
N ALA A 76 -18.29 20.91 -7.93
CA ALA A 76 -18.54 22.30 -7.64
C ALA A 76 -17.96 23.18 -8.75
N THR A 77 -18.84 23.84 -9.49
CA THR A 77 -18.45 24.80 -10.52
C THR A 77 -18.31 26.18 -9.91
N LEU A 78 -17.08 26.56 -9.57
CA LEU A 78 -16.77 27.87 -9.00
C LEU A 78 -16.55 28.91 -10.10
N ARG A 79 -17.21 30.07 -9.98
CA ARG A 79 -17.02 31.23 -10.86
C ARG A 79 -16.43 32.35 -10.04
N GLY A 80 -15.11 32.51 -10.15
CA GLY A 80 -14.37 33.56 -9.46
C GLY A 80 -14.09 34.78 -10.32
N ASN A 81 -13.81 35.90 -9.67
CA ASN A 81 -13.21 37.06 -10.30
C ASN A 81 -11.78 36.70 -10.76
N PRO A 82 -11.46 36.79 -12.07
CA PRO A 82 -10.15 36.37 -12.57
C PRO A 82 -8.99 37.28 -12.12
N VAL A 83 -9.29 38.46 -11.56
CA VAL A 83 -8.29 39.42 -11.07
C VAL A 83 -8.03 39.24 -9.58
N THR A 84 -9.08 39.08 -8.77
CA THR A 84 -8.96 39.01 -7.30
C THR A 84 -8.92 37.58 -6.76
N GLY A 85 -9.36 36.59 -7.55
CA GLY A 85 -9.53 35.21 -7.10
C GLY A 85 -10.75 34.98 -6.21
N GLU A 86 -11.52 36.02 -5.90
CA GLU A 86 -12.74 35.95 -5.09
C GLU A 86 -13.81 35.10 -5.79
N ILE A 87 -14.41 34.13 -5.08
CA ILE A 87 -15.51 33.33 -5.59
C ILE A 87 -16.79 34.19 -5.59
N ILE A 88 -17.37 34.43 -6.77
CA ILE A 88 -18.59 35.24 -6.92
C ILE A 88 -19.83 34.35 -6.81
N THR A 89 -19.81 33.17 -7.44
CA THR A 89 -20.88 32.17 -7.34
C THR A 89 -20.31 30.76 -7.49
N GLY A 90 -20.97 29.78 -6.88
CA GLY A 90 -20.63 28.37 -6.94
C GLY A 90 -21.90 27.54 -7.14
N ASP A 91 -21.87 26.62 -8.10
CA ASP A 91 -22.93 25.66 -8.37
C ASP A 91 -22.45 24.24 -8.03
N ALA A 92 -23.20 23.51 -7.20
CA ALA A 92 -22.92 22.12 -6.84
C ALA A 92 -23.72 21.15 -7.74
N ASN A 93 -23.08 20.07 -8.20
CA ASN A 93 -23.72 19.07 -9.05
C ASN A 93 -23.38 17.68 -8.55
N ILE A 94 -24.39 16.85 -8.33
CA ILE A 94 -24.27 15.50 -7.78
C ILE A 94 -24.51 14.49 -8.90
N GLY A 95 -23.59 13.55 -9.11
CA GLY A 95 -23.67 12.50 -10.11
C GLY A 95 -24.38 11.26 -9.60
N GLY A 96 -25.65 11.09 -9.99
CA GLY A 96 -26.48 9.95 -9.58
C GLY A 96 -25.90 8.57 -9.90
N PRO A 97 -25.46 8.30 -11.15
CA PRO A 97 -24.93 6.99 -11.52
C PRO A 97 -23.68 6.56 -10.73
N ALA A 98 -22.87 7.50 -10.26
CA ALA A 98 -21.74 7.19 -9.39
C ALA A 98 -22.23 6.74 -8.01
N LEU A 99 -23.20 7.47 -7.41
CA LEU A 99 -23.82 7.10 -6.13
C LEU A 99 -24.55 5.74 -6.20
N ASP A 100 -25.18 5.44 -7.33
CA ASP A 100 -25.80 4.13 -7.57
C ASP A 100 -24.78 2.98 -7.44
N GLY A 101 -23.53 3.20 -7.84
CA GLY A 101 -22.44 2.21 -7.71
C GLY A 101 -22.11 1.89 -6.26
N TYR A 102 -22.02 2.90 -5.40
CA TYR A 102 -21.80 2.75 -3.96
C TYR A 102 -22.91 1.99 -3.27
N ARG A 103 -24.15 2.43 -3.51
CA ARG A 103 -25.34 1.76 -2.99
C ARG A 103 -25.40 0.31 -3.42
N THR A 104 -25.12 0.04 -4.70
CA THR A 104 -25.14 -1.33 -5.23
C THR A 104 -24.14 -2.21 -4.51
N SER A 105 -22.92 -1.71 -4.29
CA SER A 105 -21.88 -2.43 -3.55
C SER A 105 -22.31 -2.70 -2.10
N ALA A 106 -22.84 -1.70 -1.40
CA ALA A 106 -23.34 -1.84 -0.03
C ALA A 106 -24.53 -2.84 0.08
N LEU A 107 -25.43 -2.84 -0.90
CA LEU A 107 -26.53 -3.80 -0.95
C LEU A 107 -26.05 -5.23 -1.23
N GLN A 108 -25.00 -5.40 -2.04
CA GLN A 108 -24.37 -6.72 -2.24
C GLN A 108 -23.77 -7.26 -0.94
N TRP A 109 -23.14 -6.41 -0.12
CA TRP A 109 -22.68 -6.79 1.22
C TRP A 109 -23.82 -7.23 2.13
N TYR A 110 -24.89 -6.43 2.17
CA TYR A 110 -26.08 -6.77 2.94
C TYR A 110 -26.71 -8.09 2.50
N ASP A 111 -26.78 -8.33 1.19
CA ASP A 111 -27.34 -9.57 0.65
C ASP A 111 -26.41 -10.78 0.92
N LEU A 112 -25.09 -10.60 0.94
CA LEU A 112 -24.11 -11.63 1.32
C LEU A 112 -24.21 -11.98 2.82
N ILE A 113 -24.18 -10.97 3.71
CA ILE A 113 -24.22 -11.15 5.16
C ILE A 113 -25.52 -11.82 5.62
N ASN A 114 -26.65 -11.46 5.02
CA ASN A 114 -27.94 -12.06 5.33
C ASN A 114 -28.19 -13.39 4.59
N GLY A 115 -27.19 -13.93 3.88
CA GLY A 115 -27.28 -15.21 3.18
C GLY A 115 -28.26 -15.23 2.00
N ARG A 116 -28.62 -14.05 1.47
CA ARG A 116 -29.51 -13.92 0.29
C ARG A 116 -28.78 -14.19 -1.02
N ILE A 117 -27.48 -13.95 -1.05
CA ILE A 117 -26.56 -14.33 -2.12
C ILE A 117 -25.56 -15.31 -1.52
N GLN A 118 -25.34 -16.45 -2.18
CA GLN A 118 -24.24 -17.33 -1.79
C GLN A 118 -22.91 -16.69 -2.22
N PRO A 119 -21.81 -16.85 -1.47
CA PRO A 119 -20.49 -16.34 -1.88
C PRO A 119 -20.16 -16.68 -3.34
N ARG A 120 -20.57 -17.88 -3.75
CA ARG A 120 -20.44 -18.37 -5.12
C ARG A 120 -21.14 -17.59 -6.18
N ASP A 121 -22.32 -17.14 -5.87
CA ASP A 121 -23.12 -16.36 -6.79
C ASP A 121 -22.53 -14.94 -6.94
N LEU A 122 -21.86 -14.41 -5.91
CA LEU A 122 -21.21 -13.10 -5.95
C LEU A 122 -19.93 -13.11 -6.82
N ILE A 123 -19.07 -14.11 -6.65
CA ILE A 123 -17.76 -14.23 -7.33
C ILE A 123 -17.91 -14.39 -8.83
N VAL A 124 -18.83 -15.25 -9.27
CA VAL A 124 -19.09 -15.46 -10.71
C VAL A 124 -19.99 -14.37 -11.29
N GLY A 125 -20.51 -13.46 -10.46
CA GLY A 125 -21.44 -12.40 -10.86
C GLY A 125 -22.83 -12.91 -11.25
N GLU A 126 -23.24 -14.03 -10.67
CA GLU A 126 -24.56 -14.65 -10.86
C GLU A 126 -25.69 -13.75 -10.35
N ASP A 127 -25.44 -12.98 -9.29
CA ASP A 127 -26.36 -11.97 -8.77
C ASP A 127 -26.70 -10.91 -9.84
N VAL A 128 -25.66 -10.43 -10.54
CA VAL A 128 -25.79 -9.48 -11.66
C VAL A 128 -26.38 -10.16 -12.88
N ARG A 129 -25.96 -11.39 -13.19
CA ARG A 129 -26.48 -12.18 -14.32
C ARG A 129 -27.97 -12.45 -14.17
N SER A 130 -28.41 -12.97 -13.03
CA SER A 130 -29.82 -13.27 -12.74
C SER A 130 -30.69 -12.02 -12.86
N TYR A 131 -30.21 -10.86 -12.43
CA TYR A 131 -30.90 -9.59 -12.65
C TYR A 131 -31.02 -9.23 -14.14
N ILE A 132 -29.94 -9.36 -14.93
CA ILE A 132 -29.95 -9.08 -16.38
C ILE A 132 -30.74 -10.14 -17.18
N GLU A 133 -30.76 -11.40 -16.72
CA GLU A 133 -31.54 -12.49 -17.32
C GLU A 133 -33.04 -12.31 -17.11
N ASN A 134 -33.44 -11.81 -15.95
CA ASN A 134 -34.83 -11.38 -15.71
C ASN A 134 -35.23 -10.19 -16.62
N LEU A 135 -34.26 -9.47 -17.18
CA LEU A 135 -34.43 -8.43 -18.21
C LEU A 135 -34.28 -8.96 -19.65
N GLY A 136 -34.04 -10.27 -19.83
CA GLY A 136 -34.10 -10.98 -21.11
C GLY A 136 -32.82 -11.02 -21.96
N ASN A 137 -31.64 -10.72 -21.41
CA ASN A 137 -30.40 -10.55 -22.21
C ASN A 137 -29.13 -11.22 -21.63
N VAL A 138 -28.98 -12.56 -21.58
CA VAL A 138 -27.62 -13.16 -21.40
C VAL A 138 -27.47 -14.58 -22.00
N GLN A 139 -26.29 -14.86 -22.57
CA GLN A 139 -25.75 -16.21 -22.88
C GLN A 139 -24.75 -16.63 -21.79
N PRO A 140 -24.81 -17.87 -21.26
CA PRO A 140 -24.02 -18.28 -20.09
C PRO A 140 -22.59 -18.74 -20.43
N PRO A 141 -21.56 -18.36 -19.64
CA PRO A 141 -20.26 -19.01 -19.59
C PRO A 141 -20.21 -20.17 -18.56
N ALA A 142 -19.18 -21.03 -18.66
CA ALA A 142 -18.99 -22.23 -17.83
C ALA A 142 -18.34 -21.93 -16.46
N PRO A 143 -18.61 -22.73 -15.40
CA PRO A 143 -18.32 -22.33 -14.00
C PRO A 143 -17.01 -22.89 -13.40
N PRO A 144 -16.30 -22.11 -12.55
CA PRO A 144 -15.38 -22.62 -11.51
C PRO A 144 -16.00 -22.61 -10.07
N ARG A 145 -15.23 -23.11 -9.07
CA ARG A 145 -15.57 -23.40 -7.65
C ARG A 145 -14.72 -22.56 -6.66
N GLU A 146 -15.15 -22.49 -5.39
CA GLU A 146 -14.83 -21.49 -4.32
C GLU A 146 -14.15 -22.07 -3.05
N GLU A 147 -13.75 -21.39 -1.95
CA GLU A 147 -14.18 -20.17 -1.15
C GLU A 147 -13.02 -19.58 -0.28
N PHE A 148 -13.23 -18.45 0.44
CA PHE A 148 -12.30 -17.39 0.96
C PHE A 148 -11.90 -17.34 2.49
N SER A 149 -10.64 -16.98 2.90
CA SER A 149 -10.24 -16.50 4.28
C SER A 149 -8.89 -15.71 4.43
N VAL A 150 -8.97 -14.42 4.84
CA VAL A 150 -8.01 -13.29 5.05
C VAL A 150 -6.71 -13.47 5.89
N ALA A 151 -5.67 -12.63 5.67
CA ALA A 151 -4.31 -12.73 6.27
C ALA A 151 -3.78 -11.49 7.07
N THR A 152 -3.40 -11.74 8.33
CA THR A 152 -2.17 -11.47 9.16
C THR A 152 -1.31 -10.18 9.09
N ARG A 153 -0.82 -9.70 10.26
CA ARG A 153 -0.03 -8.46 10.56
C ARG A 153 1.37 -8.82 11.06
N ALA A 154 2.42 -8.10 10.67
CA ALA A 154 3.73 -8.27 11.30
C ALA A 154 3.79 -7.56 12.68
N PRO A 155 4.38 -8.19 13.71
CA PRO A 155 4.45 -7.66 15.07
C PRO A 155 5.61 -6.69 15.29
N ASN A 156 5.46 -5.81 16.28
CA ASN A 156 6.52 -4.86 16.67
C ASN A 156 7.19 -5.24 17.95
N LEU A 157 8.48 -5.36 17.88
CA LEU A 157 9.28 -5.04 19.04
C LEU A 157 10.01 -3.77 18.70
N LEU A 158 9.63 -2.69 19.36
CA LEU A 158 10.35 -1.43 19.24
C LEU A 158 11.80 -1.69 19.69
N PRO A 159 12.79 -1.60 18.80
CA PRO A 159 14.19 -1.57 19.20
C PRO A 159 14.42 -0.39 20.14
N GLU A 160 15.48 -0.41 20.96
CA GLU A 160 15.83 0.79 21.72
C GLU A 160 16.04 1.96 20.74
N ARG A 161 15.50 3.16 21.04
CA ARG A 161 15.56 4.33 20.13
C ARG A 161 16.96 4.62 19.58
N GLN A 162 18.00 4.24 20.33
CA GLN A 162 19.38 4.41 19.89
C GLN A 162 19.73 3.55 18.66
N GLU A 163 19.21 2.33 18.55
CA GLU A 163 19.43 1.41 17.43
C GLU A 163 18.80 1.95 16.14
N ILE A 164 17.53 2.39 16.22
CA ILE A 164 16.85 3.04 15.09
C ILE A 164 17.64 4.26 14.62
N ARG A 165 18.14 5.08 15.55
CA ARG A 165 18.96 6.25 15.21
C ARG A 165 20.29 5.86 14.55
N ASN A 166 20.92 4.76 14.96
CA ASN A 166 22.14 4.29 14.31
C ASN A 166 21.89 3.90 12.84
N ILE A 167 20.82 3.13 12.59
CA ILE A 167 20.40 2.74 11.24
C ILE A 167 20.11 4.00 10.41
N MET A 168 19.31 4.92 10.95
CA MET A 168 18.91 6.14 10.26
C MET A 168 20.06 7.10 10.01
N ASN A 169 21.06 7.18 10.89
CA ASN A 169 22.26 7.96 10.64
C ASN A 169 23.06 7.39 9.46
N ARG A 170 23.26 6.07 9.40
CA ARG A 170 23.92 5.42 8.25
C ARG A 170 23.14 5.65 6.95
N PHE A 171 21.82 5.55 7.01
CA PHE A 171 20.96 5.82 5.87
C PHE A 171 21.04 7.29 5.44
N ALA A 172 21.03 8.24 6.38
CA ALA A 172 21.15 9.66 6.11
C ALA A 172 22.50 10.03 5.49
N ASP A 173 23.60 9.43 5.97
CA ASP A 173 24.94 9.62 5.39
C ASP A 173 25.00 9.15 3.93
N ARG A 174 24.40 8.00 3.62
CA ARG A 174 24.25 7.52 2.23
C ARG A 174 23.32 8.42 1.43
N GLY A 175 22.22 8.87 2.02
CA GLY A 175 21.25 9.77 1.43
C GLY A 175 21.87 11.08 0.96
N GLU A 176 22.77 11.69 1.75
CA GLU A 176 23.49 12.90 1.34
C GLU A 176 24.38 12.68 0.11
N LEU A 177 25.01 11.50 -0.03
CA LEU A 177 25.75 11.15 -1.24
C LEU A 177 24.84 10.99 -2.47
N LEU A 178 23.56 10.71 -2.24
CA LEU A 178 22.52 10.47 -3.25
C LEU A 178 21.56 11.65 -3.40
N ARG A 179 21.95 12.83 -2.92
CA ARG A 179 21.13 14.03 -2.98
C ARG A 179 21.31 14.76 -4.32
N GLY A 180 20.20 15.02 -5.01
CA GLY A 180 20.12 15.96 -6.13
C GLY A 180 20.72 15.49 -7.43
N ASN A 181 21.12 16.42 -8.28
CA ASN A 181 21.68 16.10 -9.60
C ASN A 181 23.01 15.33 -9.49
N GLU A 182 23.83 15.63 -8.47
CA GLU A 182 25.06 14.87 -8.21
C GLU A 182 24.75 13.46 -7.74
N GLY A 183 23.79 13.30 -6.82
CA GLY A 183 23.28 11.99 -6.42
C GLY A 183 22.72 11.19 -7.61
N ARG A 184 21.98 11.84 -8.52
CA ARG A 184 21.46 11.21 -9.74
C ARG A 184 22.55 10.69 -10.67
N ALA A 185 23.71 11.32 -10.68
CA ALA A 185 24.87 10.87 -11.47
C ALA A 185 25.60 9.70 -10.81
N ARG A 186 25.28 9.37 -9.55
CA ARG A 186 25.90 8.30 -8.76
C ARG A 186 25.07 7.01 -8.68
N ILE A 187 23.98 6.90 -9.43
CA ILE A 187 23.15 5.69 -9.50
C ILE A 187 23.28 4.97 -10.86
N PHE A 188 22.93 3.69 -10.89
CA PHE A 188 22.96 2.87 -12.11
C PHE A 188 21.59 2.60 -12.74
N SER A 189 20.50 3.16 -12.21
CA SER A 189 19.11 2.88 -12.63
C SER A 189 18.84 3.03 -14.13
N ASP A 190 19.58 3.88 -14.85
CA ASP A 190 19.46 4.02 -16.30
C ASP A 190 19.80 2.75 -17.09
N ARG A 191 20.48 1.78 -16.47
CA ARG A 191 20.82 0.50 -17.08
C ARG A 191 19.60 -0.33 -17.44
N ALA A 192 18.49 -0.21 -16.70
CA ALA A 192 17.26 -0.92 -17.05
C ALA A 192 16.83 -0.63 -18.51
N ARG A 193 17.09 0.60 -19.01
CA ARG A 193 16.82 0.99 -20.40
C ARG A 193 17.72 0.32 -21.43
N GLN A 194 18.84 -0.27 -21.04
CA GLN A 194 19.68 -1.06 -21.97
C GLN A 194 18.98 -2.34 -22.45
N LEU A 195 17.92 -2.76 -21.77
CA LEU A 195 17.07 -3.87 -22.21
C LEU A 195 15.99 -3.45 -23.21
N GLU A 196 15.78 -2.14 -23.43
CA GLU A 196 14.86 -1.63 -24.44
C GLU A 196 15.22 -2.13 -25.84
N GLY A 197 14.23 -2.65 -26.57
CA GLY A 197 14.36 -3.17 -27.93
C GLY A 197 15.15 -4.48 -28.03
N THR A 198 15.60 -5.05 -26.91
CA THR A 198 16.35 -6.31 -26.90
C THR A 198 15.43 -7.53 -27.03
N ASP A 199 16.02 -8.67 -27.37
CA ASP A 199 15.31 -9.96 -27.33
C ASP A 199 14.78 -10.30 -25.91
N ILE A 200 15.38 -9.75 -24.84
CA ILE A 200 14.93 -9.93 -23.46
C ILE A 200 13.60 -9.21 -23.26
N GLU A 201 13.50 -7.93 -23.63
CA GLU A 201 12.24 -7.17 -23.57
C GLU A 201 11.16 -7.88 -24.38
N ARG A 202 11.46 -8.30 -25.62
CA ARG A 202 10.48 -9.01 -26.44
C ARG A 202 9.97 -10.28 -25.75
N ARG A 203 10.86 -11.13 -25.23
CA ARG A 203 10.46 -12.41 -24.59
C ARG A 203 9.63 -12.20 -23.33
N LEU A 204 9.89 -11.14 -22.56
CA LEU A 204 9.13 -10.81 -21.36
C LEU A 204 7.76 -10.19 -21.70
N MET A 205 7.71 -9.33 -22.72
CA MET A 205 6.54 -8.52 -23.02
C MET A 205 5.64 -9.10 -24.13
N GLU A 206 6.07 -10.08 -24.92
CA GLU A 206 5.28 -10.66 -26.01
C GLU A 206 4.20 -11.64 -25.49
N ASN A 207 3.23 -11.12 -24.74
CA ASN A 207 2.13 -11.88 -24.14
C ASN A 207 0.81 -11.06 -24.16
N TYR A 208 -0.32 -11.71 -23.87
CA TYR A 208 -1.63 -11.05 -23.88
C TYR A 208 -1.82 -10.06 -22.72
N ASP A 209 -1.18 -10.28 -21.58
CA ASP A 209 -1.23 -9.36 -20.44
C ASP A 209 -0.61 -8.00 -20.78
N THR A 210 0.44 -7.94 -21.60
CA THR A 210 1.01 -6.69 -22.10
C THR A 210 -0.01 -5.86 -22.89
N LEU A 211 -0.81 -6.52 -23.73
CA LEU A 211 -1.89 -5.85 -24.47
C LEU A 211 -2.99 -5.37 -23.51
N ALA A 212 -3.34 -6.19 -22.51
CA ALA A 212 -4.34 -5.84 -21.50
C ALA A 212 -3.89 -4.68 -20.60
N MET A 213 -2.63 -4.66 -20.16
CA MET A 213 -2.02 -3.55 -19.40
C MET A 213 -2.02 -2.25 -20.21
N ALA A 214 -1.83 -2.32 -21.54
CA ALA A 214 -1.87 -1.16 -22.42
C ALA A 214 -3.30 -0.63 -22.67
N GLY A 215 -4.32 -1.26 -22.06
CA GLY A 215 -5.73 -0.89 -22.16
C GLY A 215 -6.46 -1.50 -23.37
N ILE A 216 -5.88 -2.51 -24.04
CA ILE A 216 -6.50 -3.15 -25.20
C ILE A 216 -7.44 -4.27 -24.71
N ARG A 217 -8.73 -3.93 -24.61
CA ARG A 217 -9.76 -4.83 -24.03
C ARG A 217 -10.30 -5.91 -24.98
N THR A 218 -10.12 -5.74 -26.28
CA THR A 218 -10.64 -6.66 -27.31
C THR A 218 -9.74 -6.63 -28.54
N LEU A 219 -9.25 -7.80 -28.94
CA LEU A 219 -8.41 -7.94 -30.13
C LEU A 219 -9.25 -8.29 -31.37
N PRO A 220 -8.98 -7.66 -32.53
CA PRO A 220 -9.52 -8.11 -33.82
C PRO A 220 -9.02 -9.52 -34.18
N ASN A 221 -9.77 -10.23 -35.03
CA ASN A 221 -9.34 -11.53 -35.56
C ASN A 221 -7.99 -11.44 -36.27
N GLY A 222 -7.08 -12.36 -35.92
CA GLY A 222 -5.72 -12.41 -36.47
C GLY A 222 -4.73 -11.45 -35.81
N ARG A 223 -5.14 -10.70 -34.78
CA ARG A 223 -4.24 -9.91 -33.93
C ARG A 223 -3.89 -10.66 -32.64
N GLY A 224 -2.66 -10.55 -32.18
CA GLY A 224 -2.17 -11.23 -30.98
C GLY A 224 -0.88 -10.63 -30.43
N PRO A 225 -0.15 -11.36 -29.56
CA PRO A 225 1.07 -10.87 -28.92
C PRO A 225 2.16 -10.47 -29.93
N ALA A 226 2.21 -11.14 -31.09
CA ALA A 226 3.12 -10.81 -32.18
C ALA A 226 2.89 -9.41 -32.81
N ASP A 227 1.77 -8.75 -32.51
CA ASP A 227 1.47 -7.38 -32.98
C ASP A 227 1.91 -6.28 -32.00
N ILE A 228 2.53 -6.64 -30.87
CA ILE A 228 3.06 -5.69 -29.90
C ILE A 228 4.17 -4.86 -30.59
N ASN A 229 4.01 -3.54 -30.53
CA ASN A 229 4.91 -2.57 -31.14
C ASN A 229 5.43 -1.58 -30.08
N ASP A 230 6.36 -0.71 -30.48
CA ASP A 230 6.98 0.26 -29.56
C ASP A 230 5.95 1.14 -28.85
N ASN A 231 4.85 1.56 -29.50
CA ASN A 231 3.82 2.36 -28.83
C ASN A 231 3.16 1.63 -27.64
N ILE A 232 2.95 0.32 -27.77
CA ILE A 232 2.43 -0.50 -26.68
C ILE A 232 3.50 -0.62 -25.59
N LEU A 233 4.74 -0.96 -25.97
CA LEU A 233 5.84 -1.14 -25.01
C LEU A 233 6.16 0.15 -24.25
N ASP A 234 6.15 1.32 -24.89
CA ASP A 234 6.40 2.62 -24.25
C ASP A 234 5.41 2.94 -23.11
N ARG A 235 4.27 2.23 -23.04
CA ARG A 235 3.22 2.44 -22.03
C ARG A 235 3.29 1.46 -20.87
N VAL A 236 3.89 0.28 -21.05
CA VAL A 236 3.79 -0.83 -20.09
C VAL A 236 5.10 -1.59 -19.84
N SER A 237 6.11 -1.41 -20.69
CA SER A 237 7.40 -2.05 -20.53
C SER A 237 8.17 -1.40 -19.37
N PRO A 238 8.67 -2.20 -18.42
CA PRO A 238 9.41 -1.69 -17.25
C PRO A 238 10.76 -1.10 -17.64
N PHE A 239 11.22 -1.41 -18.86
CA PHE A 239 12.51 -0.97 -19.39
C PHE A 239 12.39 0.36 -20.13
N ARG A 240 11.16 0.84 -20.37
CA ARG A 240 10.87 2.07 -21.12
C ARG A 240 10.23 3.13 -20.25
N ILE A 241 9.33 2.72 -19.36
CA ILE A 241 8.70 3.60 -18.38
C ILE A 241 8.86 2.99 -16.98
N SER A 242 9.36 3.79 -16.06
CA SER A 242 9.57 3.35 -14.68
C SER A 242 8.26 3.38 -13.87
N ALA A 243 8.16 2.56 -12.82
CA ALA A 243 7.01 2.60 -11.91
C ALA A 243 6.74 4.01 -11.31
N PRO A 244 7.76 4.79 -10.88
CA PRO A 244 7.55 6.16 -10.44
C PRO A 244 6.97 7.08 -11.52
N GLU A 245 7.38 6.95 -12.78
CA GLU A 245 6.84 7.76 -13.89
C GLU A 245 5.37 7.42 -14.20
N LEU A 246 5.02 6.13 -14.18
CA LEU A 246 3.64 5.66 -14.35
C LEU A 246 2.73 6.24 -13.26
N LEU A 247 3.19 6.19 -12.01
CA LEU A 247 2.47 6.73 -10.88
C LEU A 247 2.39 8.26 -10.92
N ALA A 248 3.48 8.96 -11.24
CA ALA A 248 3.49 10.42 -11.34
C ALA A 248 2.46 10.91 -12.37
N ARG A 249 2.36 10.21 -13.51
CA ARG A 249 1.34 10.48 -14.53
C ARG A 249 -0.08 10.28 -14.00
N GLN A 250 -0.31 9.23 -13.23
CA GLN A 250 -1.63 8.94 -12.66
C GLN A 250 -2.02 9.98 -11.60
N ASN A 251 -1.09 10.30 -10.68
CA ASN A 251 -1.25 11.36 -9.68
C ASN A 251 -1.51 12.73 -10.32
N GLU A 252 -0.85 13.06 -11.44
CA GLU A 252 -1.09 14.32 -12.17
C GLU A 252 -2.52 14.38 -12.70
N VAL A 253 -3.06 13.27 -13.21
CA VAL A 253 -4.44 13.20 -13.69
C VAL A 253 -5.42 13.39 -12.54
N GLU A 254 -5.27 12.66 -11.43
CA GLU A 254 -6.17 12.80 -10.28
C GLU A 254 -6.08 14.20 -9.66
N THR A 255 -4.87 14.76 -9.52
CA THR A 255 -4.66 16.11 -8.99
C THR A 255 -5.27 17.18 -9.88
N LYS A 256 -5.16 17.04 -11.21
CA LYS A 256 -5.79 17.97 -12.15
C LYS A 256 -7.31 17.95 -12.04
N ILE A 257 -7.90 16.78 -11.79
CA ILE A 257 -9.34 16.63 -11.59
C ILE A 257 -9.75 17.22 -10.22
N GLY A 258 -9.04 16.89 -9.14
CA GLY A 258 -9.31 17.41 -7.80
C GLY A 258 -9.22 18.94 -7.71
N ARG A 259 -8.22 19.56 -8.37
CA ARG A 259 -8.10 21.02 -8.52
C ARG A 259 -9.31 21.69 -9.16
N GLN A 260 -10.12 20.95 -9.91
CA GLN A 260 -11.34 21.44 -10.53
C GLN A 260 -12.58 21.23 -9.64
N ALA A 261 -12.38 20.92 -8.35
CA ALA A 261 -13.43 20.63 -7.38
C ALA A 261 -14.35 19.50 -7.87
N VAL A 262 -13.73 18.43 -8.36
CA VAL A 262 -14.43 17.23 -8.84
C VAL A 262 -14.15 16.09 -7.86
N HIS A 263 -15.23 15.63 -7.25
CA HIS A 263 -15.25 14.42 -6.44
C HIS A 263 -15.40 13.18 -7.32
N LEU A 264 -14.33 12.38 -7.37
CA LEU A 264 -14.30 11.11 -8.10
C LEU A 264 -14.82 9.94 -7.24
N PRO A 265 -15.53 8.97 -7.84
CA PRO A 265 -15.87 7.75 -7.14
C PRO A 265 -14.60 6.97 -6.74
N ASN A 266 -14.53 6.66 -5.47
CA ASN A 266 -13.64 5.72 -4.84
C ASN A 266 -14.27 4.31 -4.90
N GLU A 267 -13.68 3.39 -5.66
CA GLU A 267 -14.21 2.02 -5.81
C GLU A 267 -13.56 1.10 -4.75
N PHE A 268 -13.58 1.53 -3.48
CA PHE A 268 -13.10 0.73 -2.37
C PHE A 268 -14.22 -0.11 -1.77
N ILE A 269 -13.86 -1.26 -1.21
CA ILE A 269 -14.71 -1.90 -0.20
C ILE A 269 -14.67 -1.02 1.04
N ASP A 270 -15.86 -0.71 1.50
CA ASP A 270 -16.07 0.05 2.70
C ASP A 270 -16.28 -0.89 3.90
N ASN A 271 -15.32 -0.90 4.82
CA ASN A 271 -15.35 -1.63 6.07
C ASN A 271 -16.43 -1.09 7.00
N SER A 272 -16.58 0.23 7.06
CA SER A 272 -17.56 0.89 7.91
C SER A 272 -19.01 0.65 7.45
N VAL A 273 -19.23 0.28 6.18
CA VAL A 273 -20.52 -0.25 5.71
C VAL A 273 -20.89 -1.57 6.39
N LEU A 274 -19.92 -2.41 6.78
CA LEU A 274 -20.22 -3.66 7.50
C LEU A 274 -20.90 -3.37 8.84
N GLU A 275 -20.43 -2.37 9.57
CA GLU A 275 -21.08 -1.88 10.80
C GLU A 275 -22.54 -1.51 10.51
N PHE A 276 -22.77 -0.61 9.55
CA PHE A 276 -24.11 -0.19 9.16
C PHE A 276 -25.00 -1.36 8.73
N VAL A 277 -24.48 -2.28 7.92
CA VAL A 277 -25.21 -3.44 7.43
C VAL A 277 -25.53 -4.41 8.58
N ASN A 278 -24.61 -4.63 9.51
CA ASN A 278 -24.80 -5.48 10.68
C ASN A 278 -25.85 -4.89 11.63
N ARG A 279 -25.74 -3.59 11.95
CA ARG A 279 -26.69 -2.86 12.80
C ARG A 279 -28.12 -2.90 12.25
N HIS A 280 -28.26 -2.91 10.92
CA HIS A 280 -29.54 -2.86 10.22
C HIS A 280 -29.85 -4.16 9.45
N SER A 281 -29.27 -5.28 9.87
CA SER A 281 -29.46 -6.59 9.23
C SER A 281 -30.94 -7.03 9.22
N ASP A 282 -31.69 -6.61 10.24
CA ASP A 282 -33.13 -6.83 10.41
C ASP A 282 -34.01 -5.94 9.51
N TRP A 283 -33.46 -4.88 8.91
CA TRP A 283 -34.24 -3.97 8.08
C TRP A 283 -34.65 -4.61 6.76
N PRO A 284 -35.85 -4.28 6.22
CA PRO A 284 -36.19 -4.64 4.85
C PRO A 284 -35.21 -4.02 3.84
N ARG A 285 -34.77 -4.78 2.84
CA ARG A 285 -33.87 -4.29 1.76
C ARG A 285 -34.28 -2.94 1.16
N PRO A 286 -35.57 -2.70 0.82
CA PRO A 286 -35.96 -1.42 0.24
C PRO A 286 -35.78 -0.24 1.19
N ARG A 287 -35.91 -0.45 2.51
CA ARG A 287 -35.63 0.58 3.51
C ARG A 287 -34.14 0.94 3.48
N LEU A 288 -33.27 -0.08 3.47
CA LEU A 288 -31.82 0.13 3.41
C LEU A 288 -31.41 0.87 2.14
N GLU A 289 -31.99 0.50 1.00
CA GLU A 289 -31.73 1.14 -0.29
C GLU A 289 -32.09 2.63 -0.28
N ILE A 290 -33.24 3.00 0.31
CA ILE A 290 -33.66 4.40 0.46
C ILE A 290 -32.68 5.14 1.38
N VAL A 291 -32.38 4.60 2.55
CA VAL A 291 -31.51 5.26 3.54
C VAL A 291 -30.09 5.45 2.97
N LEU A 292 -29.52 4.44 2.31
CA LEU A 292 -28.20 4.55 1.68
C LEU A 292 -28.17 5.66 0.62
N ASN A 293 -29.20 5.76 -0.22
CA ASN A 293 -29.31 6.85 -1.20
C ASN A 293 -29.34 8.22 -0.54
N GLN A 294 -30.09 8.36 0.56
CA GLN A 294 -30.21 9.63 1.28
C GLN A 294 -28.86 10.04 1.89
N LEU A 295 -28.16 9.11 2.52
CA LEU A 295 -26.85 9.35 3.14
C LEU A 295 -25.78 9.73 2.11
N LEU A 296 -25.67 8.95 1.03
CA LEU A 296 -24.72 9.19 -0.05
C LEU A 296 -24.95 10.56 -0.72
N PHE A 297 -26.22 10.90 -0.99
CA PHE A 297 -26.58 12.19 -1.57
C PHE A 297 -26.23 13.34 -0.60
N TYR A 298 -26.57 13.21 0.68
CA TYR A 298 -26.34 14.24 1.68
C TYR A 298 -24.85 14.54 1.89
N GLN A 299 -24.03 13.51 2.03
CA GLN A 299 -22.59 13.67 2.21
C GLN A 299 -21.94 14.33 0.98
N THR A 300 -22.30 13.88 -0.22
CA THR A 300 -21.79 14.50 -1.46
C THR A 300 -22.25 15.95 -1.57
N GLN A 301 -23.50 16.24 -1.20
CA GLN A 301 -24.01 17.60 -1.16
C GLN A 301 -23.20 18.49 -0.22
N LEU A 302 -22.90 18.04 1.00
CA LEU A 302 -22.11 18.81 1.96
C LEU A 302 -20.71 19.11 1.43
N HIS A 303 -20.05 18.11 0.86
CA HIS A 303 -18.74 18.26 0.23
C HIS A 303 -18.75 19.33 -0.88
N GLU A 304 -19.69 19.23 -1.82
CA GLU A 304 -19.78 20.19 -2.93
C GLU A 304 -20.23 21.58 -2.48
N MET A 305 -21.05 21.66 -1.43
CA MET A 305 -21.41 22.94 -0.80
C MET A 305 -20.21 23.56 -0.09
N GLY A 306 -19.34 22.77 0.54
CA GLY A 306 -18.08 23.21 1.13
C GLY A 306 -17.22 23.94 0.10
N HIS A 307 -17.03 23.36 -1.09
CA HIS A 307 -16.36 24.03 -2.21
C HIS A 307 -17.04 25.35 -2.61
N CYS A 308 -18.37 25.38 -2.68
CA CYS A 308 -19.13 26.60 -3.00
C CYS A 308 -18.97 27.70 -1.95
N LEU A 309 -18.60 27.35 -0.72
CA LEU A 309 -18.29 28.28 0.38
C LEU A 309 -16.81 28.65 0.47
N GLY A 310 -15.95 28.06 -0.37
CA GLY A 310 -14.53 28.35 -0.47
C GLY A 310 -13.60 27.29 0.16
N LEU A 311 -14.14 26.20 0.70
CA LEU A 311 -13.32 25.11 1.20
C LEU A 311 -12.60 24.38 0.05
N ARG A 312 -11.38 23.98 0.32
CA ARG A 312 -10.60 23.07 -0.54
C ARG A 312 -10.59 21.69 0.11
N HIS A 313 -10.18 20.68 -0.66
CA HIS A 313 -9.86 19.38 -0.06
C HIS A 313 -8.84 19.53 1.07
N SER A 314 -9.02 18.69 2.10
CA SER A 314 -8.09 18.57 3.22
C SER A 314 -7.70 17.10 3.36
N PHE A 315 -6.62 16.71 2.69
CA PHE A 315 -6.09 15.33 2.64
C PHE A 315 -5.21 14.94 3.83
N ALA A 316 -5.21 15.75 4.88
CA ALA A 316 -4.52 15.44 6.13
C ALA A 316 -5.53 15.27 7.27
N ALA A 317 -6.82 15.25 6.94
CA ALA A 317 -7.89 15.21 7.91
C ALA A 317 -8.05 13.80 8.48
N SER A 318 -7.81 12.78 7.65
CA SER A 318 -7.65 11.36 8.02
C SER A 318 -6.47 11.10 8.96
N ALA A 319 -5.53 12.04 9.10
CA ALA A 319 -4.37 11.96 9.98
C ALA A 319 -4.44 12.94 11.17
N ASP A 320 -5.55 13.67 11.34
CA ASP A 320 -5.73 14.69 12.38
C ASP A 320 -6.34 14.12 13.67
N VAL A 321 -5.66 13.13 14.25
CA VAL A 321 -6.10 12.39 15.45
C VAL A 321 -6.44 13.29 16.64
N ASN A 322 -5.89 14.51 16.71
CA ASN A 322 -6.18 15.48 17.77
C ASN A 322 -7.52 16.20 17.59
N ASN A 323 -8.17 16.04 16.43
CA ASN A 323 -9.41 16.71 16.05
C ASN A 323 -10.46 15.74 15.48
N TYR A 324 -10.32 14.44 15.73
CA TYR A 324 -11.31 13.42 15.39
C TYR A 324 -12.63 13.59 16.15
N GLY A 325 -13.66 12.85 15.71
CA GLY A 325 -14.96 12.81 16.38
C GLY A 325 -14.85 12.37 17.84
N ARG A 326 -15.71 12.87 18.72
CA ARG A 326 -15.66 12.55 20.18
C ARG A 326 -15.76 11.05 20.45
N GLU A 327 -16.55 10.35 19.66
CA GLU A 327 -16.81 8.91 19.76
C GLU A 327 -15.56 8.07 19.44
N TYR A 328 -14.64 8.55 18.60
CA TYR A 328 -13.36 7.87 18.34
C TYR A 328 -12.62 7.62 19.67
N TYR A 329 -12.46 8.65 20.49
CA TYR A 329 -11.73 8.54 21.76
C TYR A 329 -12.40 7.57 22.74
N VAL A 330 -13.73 7.54 22.77
CA VAL A 330 -14.49 6.60 23.62
C VAL A 330 -14.26 5.16 23.19
N ILE A 331 -14.25 4.89 21.87
CA ILE A 331 -14.03 3.54 21.33
C ILE A 331 -12.57 3.14 21.51
N ASN A 332 -11.63 4.05 21.23
CA ASN A 332 -10.20 3.80 21.36
C ASN A 332 -9.82 3.45 22.81
N ASP A 333 -10.37 4.16 23.81
CA ASP A 333 -10.16 3.89 25.23
C ASP A 333 -10.81 2.56 25.67
N ALA A 334 -11.96 2.20 25.09
CA ALA A 334 -12.66 0.96 25.42
C ALA A 334 -11.98 -0.29 24.85
N PHE A 335 -11.32 -0.15 23.70
CA PHE A 335 -10.68 -1.25 22.96
C PHE A 335 -9.27 -0.85 22.52
N PRO A 336 -8.30 -0.65 23.44
CA PRO A 336 -6.94 -0.27 23.06
C PRO A 336 -6.25 -1.36 22.22
N LEU A 337 -5.53 -0.97 21.15
CA LEU A 337 -4.77 -1.94 20.35
C LEU A 337 -3.67 -2.58 21.22
N PRO A 338 -3.45 -3.90 21.11
CA PRO A 338 -2.41 -4.58 21.88
C PRO A 338 -1.01 -4.12 21.44
N ASP A 339 -0.14 -3.86 22.42
CA ASP A 339 1.27 -3.61 22.18
C ASP A 339 1.98 -4.96 21.95
N PRO A 340 2.57 -5.20 20.77
CA PRO A 340 3.33 -6.42 20.51
C PRO A 340 4.53 -6.64 21.45
N ALA A 341 5.03 -5.60 22.13
CA ALA A 341 6.02 -5.77 23.20
C ALA A 341 5.52 -6.64 24.37
N ASP A 342 4.19 -6.71 24.58
CA ASP A 342 3.58 -7.57 25.60
C ASP A 342 3.59 -9.07 25.22
N PHE A 343 3.96 -9.40 23.97
CA PHE A 343 3.96 -10.75 23.43
C PHE A 343 5.36 -11.35 23.23
N ASP A 344 6.43 -10.56 23.38
CA ASP A 344 7.81 -11.07 23.41
C ASP A 344 8.11 -11.64 24.79
N LEU A 345 7.97 -12.96 24.92
CA LEU A 345 8.06 -13.69 26.18
C LEU A 345 9.29 -14.61 26.24
N ASP A 346 9.91 -14.92 25.10
CA ASP A 346 11.05 -15.84 25.02
C ASP A 346 12.42 -15.16 25.20
N GLY A 347 12.46 -13.82 25.13
CA GLY A 347 13.67 -13.01 25.37
C GLY A 347 14.63 -12.97 24.18
N THR A 348 14.25 -13.52 23.03
CA THR A 348 14.93 -13.36 21.75
C THR A 348 14.44 -12.07 21.09
N PRO A 349 15.32 -11.19 20.57
CA PRO A 349 14.86 -10.00 19.86
C PRO A 349 14.00 -10.37 18.64
N GLY A 350 12.72 -10.00 18.65
CA GLY A 350 11.76 -10.40 17.61
C GLY A 350 10.65 -11.27 18.19
N LEU A 351 9.44 -11.25 17.61
CA LEU A 351 8.45 -12.26 18.00
C LEU A 351 8.81 -13.59 17.34
N SER A 352 8.77 -14.66 18.12
CA SER A 352 8.75 -16.01 17.58
C SER A 352 7.47 -16.23 16.74
N PRO A 353 7.42 -17.26 15.89
CA PRO A 353 6.24 -17.53 15.07
C PRO A 353 4.95 -17.74 15.88
N VAL A 354 5.05 -18.24 17.12
CA VAL A 354 3.90 -18.45 18.00
C VAL A 354 3.44 -17.12 18.58
N GLU A 355 4.37 -16.33 19.13
CA GLU A 355 4.06 -15.02 19.71
C GLU A 355 3.49 -14.04 18.65
N GLN A 356 4.00 -14.10 17.42
CA GLN A 356 3.41 -13.38 16.30
C GLN A 356 1.95 -13.75 16.09
N GLN A 357 1.64 -15.05 16.04
CA GLN A 357 0.28 -15.51 15.81
C GLN A 357 -0.66 -15.11 16.94
N ASP A 358 -0.20 -15.21 18.20
CA ASP A 358 -0.96 -14.81 19.39
C ASP A 358 -1.26 -13.30 19.38
N TRP A 359 -0.26 -12.47 19.04
CA TRP A 359 -0.45 -11.03 18.90
C TRP A 359 -1.39 -10.68 17.74
N GLU A 360 -1.21 -11.32 16.59
CA GLU A 360 -2.08 -11.11 15.42
C GLU A 360 -3.55 -11.43 15.75
N ASP A 361 -3.80 -12.50 16.52
CA ASP A 361 -5.14 -12.93 16.89
C ASP A 361 -5.80 -11.92 17.82
N GLU A 362 -5.10 -11.46 18.86
CA GLU A 362 -5.60 -10.41 19.76
C GLU A 362 -5.81 -9.10 19.00
N TYR A 363 -4.85 -8.70 18.15
CA TYR A 363 -4.95 -7.48 17.37
C TYR A 363 -6.18 -7.49 16.45
N ASN A 364 -6.38 -8.58 15.71
CA ASN A 364 -7.50 -8.71 14.79
C ASN A 364 -8.84 -8.74 15.54
N GLU A 365 -8.90 -9.36 16.72
CA GLU A 365 -10.11 -9.36 17.55
C GLU A 365 -10.43 -7.96 18.09
N ILE A 366 -9.44 -7.24 18.65
CA ILE A 366 -9.63 -5.86 19.10
C ILE A 366 -10.05 -4.96 17.94
N LYS A 367 -9.40 -5.09 16.78
CA LYS A 367 -9.78 -4.32 15.59
C LYS A 367 -11.20 -4.62 15.15
N ARG A 368 -11.61 -5.89 15.12
CA ARG A 368 -13.00 -6.30 14.83
C ARG A 368 -13.99 -5.65 15.80
N LEU A 369 -13.66 -5.58 17.10
CA LEU A 369 -14.49 -4.90 18.10
C LEU A 369 -14.58 -3.39 17.86
N ARG A 370 -13.49 -2.73 17.48
CA ARG A 370 -13.48 -1.31 17.07
C ARG A 370 -14.33 -1.05 15.84
N GLU A 371 -14.20 -1.87 14.79
CA GLU A 371 -15.01 -1.78 13.55
C GLU A 371 -16.50 -1.98 13.87
N LEU A 372 -16.86 -2.95 14.72
CA LEU A 372 -18.24 -3.17 15.18
C LEU A 372 -18.78 -2.03 16.03
N ALA A 373 -17.91 -1.31 16.74
CA ALA A 373 -18.27 -0.09 17.47
C ALA A 373 -18.41 1.13 16.55
N GLY A 374 -17.97 1.04 15.29
CA GLY A 374 -18.06 2.10 14.28
C GLY A 374 -16.94 3.13 14.36
N ILE A 375 -15.73 2.74 14.79
CA ILE A 375 -14.59 3.66 14.95
C ILE A 375 -14.29 4.48 13.68
N ASP A 376 -14.30 3.81 12.52
CA ASP A 376 -13.98 4.39 11.20
C ASP A 376 -14.87 5.61 10.88
N ARG A 377 -16.06 5.74 11.50
CA ARG A 377 -16.97 6.88 11.27
C ARG A 377 -16.48 8.20 11.86
N HIS A 378 -15.43 8.13 12.68
CA HIS A 378 -14.98 9.23 13.51
C HIS A 378 -13.49 9.54 13.32
N MET A 379 -12.81 8.88 12.38
CA MET A 379 -11.37 8.99 12.10
C MET A 379 -11.02 10.06 11.05
N ASP A 380 -11.83 11.11 11.00
CA ASP A 380 -11.67 12.23 10.09
C ASP A 380 -12.11 13.54 10.76
N SER A 381 -11.43 14.64 10.42
CA SER A 381 -11.73 15.99 10.88
C SER A 381 -12.40 16.87 9.81
N SER A 382 -12.54 16.43 8.55
CA SER A 382 -13.08 17.23 7.44
C SER A 382 -13.86 16.41 6.41
N THR A 383 -15.10 16.80 6.10
CA THR A 383 -15.87 16.26 4.96
C THR A 383 -15.20 16.48 3.60
N MET A 384 -14.18 17.36 3.53
CA MET A 384 -13.40 17.64 2.33
C MET A 384 -12.27 16.60 2.08
N GLU A 385 -12.17 15.55 2.89
CA GLU A 385 -11.24 14.43 2.73
C GLU A 385 -11.72 13.39 1.70
N TYR A 386 -10.77 12.75 1.02
CA TYR A 386 -11.00 11.54 0.24
C TYR A 386 -10.57 10.30 1.01
N THR A 387 -11.30 9.96 2.05
CA THR A 387 -11.06 8.73 2.80
C THR A 387 -11.27 7.48 1.93
N ALA A 388 -10.68 6.35 2.32
CA ALA A 388 -10.93 5.08 1.66
C ALA A 388 -12.34 4.54 1.94
N GLN A 389 -12.87 4.78 3.15
CA GLN A 389 -14.22 4.39 3.55
C GLN A 389 -15.19 5.51 3.18
N TRP A 390 -16.13 5.30 2.25
CA TRP A 390 -17.09 6.35 1.91
C TRP A 390 -18.10 6.61 3.05
N TYR A 391 -18.36 5.63 3.91
CA TYR A 391 -19.31 5.69 5.01
C TYR A 391 -18.71 6.32 6.28
N GLU A 392 -17.38 6.38 6.40
CA GLU A 392 -16.68 7.30 7.31
C GLU A 392 -17.14 8.74 7.11
N ARG A 393 -17.31 9.13 5.85
CA ARG A 393 -17.76 10.48 5.47
C ARG A 393 -19.21 10.76 5.84
N VAL A 394 -19.99 9.71 6.14
CA VAL A 394 -21.38 9.82 6.59
C VAL A 394 -21.45 10.04 8.12
N GLY A 395 -20.34 9.84 8.84
CA GLY A 395 -20.22 10.01 10.29
C GLY A 395 -19.53 11.29 10.77
N GLY A 396 -18.89 12.05 9.86
CA GLY A 396 -18.03 13.18 10.17
C GLY A 396 -18.59 14.14 11.24
N GLY A 397 -17.79 14.29 12.31
CA GLY A 397 -17.86 15.32 13.35
C GLY A 397 -19.26 15.79 13.74
N ALA A 398 -19.96 15.06 14.62
CA ALA A 398 -21.26 15.48 15.15
C ALA A 398 -22.29 15.87 14.07
N GLN A 399 -22.94 14.88 13.44
CA GLN A 399 -24.17 15.12 12.67
C GLN A 399 -24.01 15.89 11.34
N GLY A 400 -22.83 15.88 10.68
CA GLY A 400 -22.77 16.23 9.26
C GLY A 400 -21.45 16.80 8.72
N VAL A 401 -20.77 17.70 9.44
CA VAL A 401 -19.57 18.41 8.97
C VAL A 401 -18.39 18.22 9.92
N GLY A 402 -17.17 18.14 9.42
CA GLY A 402 -15.99 17.95 10.27
C GLY A 402 -15.63 19.18 11.11
N TYR A 403 -14.91 18.98 12.22
CA TYR A 403 -14.44 20.08 13.07
C TYR A 403 -13.56 21.08 12.32
N TYR A 404 -12.72 20.62 11.39
CA TYR A 404 -11.93 21.50 10.53
C TYR A 404 -12.82 22.35 9.63
N ASP A 405 -13.89 21.79 9.07
CA ASP A 405 -14.78 22.51 8.16
C ASP A 405 -15.49 23.66 8.87
N ASP A 406 -15.98 23.42 10.09
CA ASP A 406 -16.61 24.43 10.94
C ASP A 406 -15.60 25.51 11.33
N ALA A 407 -14.39 25.12 11.75
CA ALA A 407 -13.31 26.05 12.07
C ALA A 407 -12.90 26.91 10.85
N ALA A 408 -12.76 26.31 9.67
CA ALA A 408 -12.37 27.00 8.45
C ALA A 408 -13.43 27.99 7.98
N ILE A 409 -14.71 27.62 8.01
CA ILE A 409 -15.83 28.52 7.65
C ILE A 409 -15.96 29.64 8.68
N SER A 410 -15.90 29.31 9.97
CA SER A 410 -15.97 30.30 11.06
C SER A 410 -14.81 31.30 10.99
N PHE A 411 -13.62 30.84 10.63
CA PHE A 411 -12.48 31.72 10.39
C PHE A 411 -12.71 32.62 9.17
N ALA A 412 -13.12 32.05 8.03
CA ALA A 412 -13.26 32.79 6.78
C ALA A 412 -14.39 33.84 6.80
N TYR A 413 -15.50 33.57 7.48
CA TYR A 413 -16.68 34.44 7.44
C TYR A 413 -16.91 35.25 8.73
N ALA A 414 -16.31 34.85 9.85
CA ALA A 414 -16.50 35.51 11.14
C ALA A 414 -15.18 35.94 11.82
N ASP A 415 -14.02 35.73 11.19
CA ASP A 415 -12.68 35.85 11.80
C ASP A 415 -12.63 35.18 13.18
N ALA A 416 -13.25 34.01 13.34
CA ALA A 416 -13.31 33.29 14.61
C ALA A 416 -12.46 32.02 14.56
N VAL A 417 -11.67 31.77 15.60
CA VAL A 417 -10.82 30.59 15.76
C VAL A 417 -11.04 29.95 17.12
N GLU A 418 -10.73 28.66 17.25
CA GLU A 418 -10.96 27.91 18.47
C GLU A 418 -9.72 27.83 19.36
N ILE A 419 -9.94 27.89 20.66
CA ILE A 419 -8.97 27.50 21.70
C ILE A 419 -9.65 26.55 22.70
N TYR A 420 -8.87 25.70 23.35
CA TYR A 420 -9.32 24.97 24.53
C TYR A 420 -9.29 25.87 25.76
N ASP A 421 -10.37 25.86 26.55
CA ASP A 421 -10.46 26.38 27.91
C ASP A 421 -10.25 25.23 28.90
N ASN A 422 -9.04 25.15 29.45
CA ASN A 422 -8.60 24.06 30.33
C ASN A 422 -8.57 24.50 31.82
N ARG A 423 -9.18 25.65 32.15
CA ARG A 423 -9.23 26.17 33.53
C ARG A 423 -9.99 25.25 34.49
N THR A 424 -10.98 24.52 33.97
CA THR A 424 -11.82 23.58 34.72
C THR A 424 -11.24 22.17 34.75
N THR A 425 -10.79 21.66 33.60
CA THR A 425 -10.31 20.28 33.42
C THR A 425 -8.89 20.08 33.94
N ARG A 426 -8.02 21.09 33.85
CA ARG A 426 -6.64 21.08 34.35
C ARG A 426 -5.81 19.89 33.85
N LEU A 427 -5.98 19.55 32.57
CA LEU A 427 -5.22 18.49 31.91
C LEU A 427 -3.90 19.01 31.35
N ALA A 428 -2.97 18.10 31.08
CA ALA A 428 -1.80 18.42 30.26
C ALA A 428 -2.24 18.72 28.82
N ALA A 429 -1.46 19.52 28.08
CA ALA A 429 -1.85 19.99 26.75
C ALA A 429 -2.04 18.85 25.74
N ASP A 430 -1.24 17.79 25.83
CA ASP A 430 -1.29 16.58 25.02
C ASP A 430 -2.48 15.65 25.34
N ALA A 431 -3.12 15.83 26.50
CA ALA A 431 -4.33 15.09 26.88
C ALA A 431 -5.63 15.81 26.48
N LEU A 432 -5.54 17.01 25.88
CA LEU A 432 -6.69 17.77 25.41
C LEU A 432 -7.10 17.32 24.01
N ASN A 433 -8.37 16.95 23.87
CA ASN A 433 -8.98 16.57 22.61
C ASN A 433 -10.48 16.98 22.60
N PRO A 434 -11.23 16.78 21.51
CA PRO A 434 -12.66 17.08 21.45
C PRO A 434 -13.52 16.44 22.54
N LEU A 435 -13.12 15.29 23.11
CA LEU A 435 -13.86 14.60 24.18
C LEU A 435 -13.58 15.25 25.55
N THR A 436 -12.30 15.49 25.86
CA THR A 436 -11.81 15.89 27.19
C THR A 436 -11.71 17.41 27.38
N GLY A 437 -11.49 18.16 26.30
CA GLY A 437 -11.30 19.61 26.30
C GLY A 437 -12.59 20.37 25.99
N GLN A 438 -12.74 21.55 26.61
CA GLN A 438 -13.82 22.49 26.26
C GLN A 438 -13.31 23.50 25.22
N ARG A 439 -13.87 23.50 24.01
CA ARG A 439 -13.53 24.50 22.98
C ARG A 439 -14.32 25.79 23.17
N THR A 440 -13.67 26.92 22.95
CA THR A 440 -14.28 28.25 22.93
C THR A 440 -13.75 29.08 21.77
N TRP A 441 -14.61 29.93 21.22
CA TRP A 441 -14.25 30.81 20.13
C TRP A 441 -13.56 32.09 20.60
N VAL A 442 -12.56 32.52 19.85
CA VAL A 442 -11.87 33.80 19.96
C VAL A 442 -11.81 34.50 18.60
N LYS A 443 -11.88 35.82 18.60
CA LYS A 443 -11.72 36.66 17.42
C LYS A 443 -10.25 36.69 17.01
N TYR A 444 -9.98 36.35 15.76
CA TYR A 444 -8.68 36.49 15.12
C TYR A 444 -8.43 37.95 14.72
N TYR A 445 -7.16 38.35 14.75
CA TYR A 445 -6.70 39.66 14.32
C TYR A 445 -5.33 39.56 13.63
N GLN A 446 -5.18 40.28 12.51
CA GLN A 446 -3.99 40.18 11.66
C GLN A 446 -2.76 40.88 12.22
N GLY A 447 -2.92 42.01 12.93
CA GLY A 447 -1.80 42.81 13.43
C GLY A 447 -1.01 43.57 12.37
N GLY A 448 0.02 44.28 12.82
CA GLY A 448 0.95 45.05 11.97
C GLY A 448 0.62 46.53 11.80
N GLU A 449 -0.50 47.01 12.36
CA GLU A 449 -0.83 48.44 12.38
C GLU A 449 0.17 49.23 13.23
N ALA A 450 0.49 50.47 12.86
CA ALA A 450 1.39 51.31 13.64
C ALA A 450 0.73 51.73 14.97
N CYS A 451 1.46 51.65 16.07
CA CYS A 451 0.97 51.98 17.40
C CYS A 451 2.02 52.74 18.23
N VAL A 452 1.56 53.41 19.29
CA VAL A 452 2.42 53.97 20.34
C VAL A 452 2.04 53.38 21.71
N THR A 453 0.77 53.07 21.90
CA THR A 453 0.18 52.44 23.08
C THR A 453 -0.76 51.31 22.66
N ASP A 454 -1.09 50.39 23.57
CA ASP A 454 -1.99 49.27 23.28
C ASP A 454 -3.36 49.73 22.77
N ASN A 455 -3.90 50.83 23.29
CA ASN A 455 -5.21 51.35 22.86
C ASN A 455 -5.22 51.89 21.41
N ASP A 456 -4.05 52.13 20.81
CA ASP A 456 -3.97 52.47 19.38
C ASP A 456 -4.26 51.23 18.51
N CYS A 457 -4.14 50.02 19.07
CA CYS A 457 -4.44 48.78 18.38
C CYS A 457 -5.95 48.52 18.35
N PRO A 458 -6.55 48.26 17.17
CA PRO A 458 -7.99 48.10 17.04
C PRO A 458 -8.58 47.03 17.98
N PHE A 459 -7.92 45.88 18.10
CA PHE A 459 -8.40 44.73 18.87
C PHE A 459 -7.74 44.60 20.25
N ALA A 460 -7.18 45.68 20.80
CA ALA A 460 -6.80 45.73 22.20
C ALA A 460 -8.06 45.80 23.10
N ALA A 461 -7.93 45.44 24.37
CA ALA A 461 -9.04 45.48 25.33
C ALA A 461 -9.72 46.87 25.46
N GLY A 462 -9.00 47.95 25.16
CA GLY A 462 -9.52 49.33 25.09
C GLY A 462 -9.53 49.94 23.68
N GLY A 463 -9.30 49.14 22.65
CA GLY A 463 -9.18 49.57 21.25
C GLY A 463 -10.51 49.92 20.59
N SER A 464 -10.43 50.49 19.39
CA SER A 464 -11.62 50.93 18.62
C SER A 464 -12.55 49.80 18.18
N ARG A 465 -12.04 48.56 18.10
CA ARG A 465 -12.78 47.33 17.78
C ARG A 465 -12.85 46.35 18.96
N ALA A 466 -12.64 46.82 20.20
CA ALA A 466 -12.78 45.98 21.39
C ALA A 466 -14.16 45.32 21.52
N GLY A 467 -15.21 45.96 20.98
CA GLY A 467 -16.57 45.40 20.95
C GLY A 467 -16.75 44.21 19.99
N ASP A 468 -15.82 43.99 19.06
CA ASP A 468 -15.82 42.84 18.14
C ASP A 468 -15.12 41.62 18.75
N LEU A 469 -14.42 41.78 19.88
CA LEU A 469 -13.77 40.69 20.59
C LEU A 469 -14.80 39.75 21.21
N LEU A 470 -14.53 38.44 21.14
CA LEU A 470 -15.38 37.43 21.77
C LEU A 470 -15.04 37.31 23.27
N PRO A 471 -15.97 36.79 24.10
CA PRO A 471 -15.70 36.55 25.52
C PRO A 471 -14.44 35.70 25.76
N GLY A 472 -14.13 34.78 24.84
CA GLY A 472 -12.92 33.97 24.89
C GLY A 472 -11.64 34.80 24.83
N ASN A 473 -11.56 35.85 24.00
CA ASN A 473 -10.38 36.73 23.93
C ASN A 473 -10.11 37.40 25.27
N MET A 474 -11.17 37.90 25.91
CA MET A 474 -11.05 38.58 27.20
C MET A 474 -10.67 37.62 28.32
N ALA A 475 -11.10 36.36 28.24
CA ALA A 475 -10.79 35.32 29.22
C ALA A 475 -9.35 34.80 29.07
N SER A 476 -8.86 34.64 27.84
CA SER A 476 -7.51 34.15 27.55
C SER A 476 -6.44 35.23 27.53
N GLY A 477 -6.83 36.49 27.38
CA GLY A 477 -5.90 37.61 27.17
C GLY A 477 -5.40 37.73 25.74
N LEU A 478 -5.95 36.96 24.79
CA LEU A 478 -5.66 37.06 23.35
C LEU A 478 -6.31 38.32 22.77
N THR A 479 -5.70 39.46 23.05
CA THR A 479 -6.04 40.80 22.55
C THR A 479 -4.77 41.50 22.10
N GLN A 480 -4.86 42.35 21.08
CA GLN A 480 -3.68 43.03 20.56
C GLN A 480 -2.96 43.87 21.62
N SER A 481 -1.63 43.91 21.52
CA SER A 481 -0.75 44.80 22.27
C SER A 481 0.21 45.54 21.34
N CYS A 482 0.73 46.67 21.78
CA CYS A 482 1.69 47.46 21.01
C CYS A 482 3.12 46.96 21.26
N VAL A 483 3.69 46.24 20.30
CA VAL A 483 4.99 45.59 20.39
C VAL A 483 6.04 46.27 19.51
N ALA A 484 7.32 46.09 19.82
CA ALA A 484 8.39 46.64 18.98
C ALA A 484 8.44 45.94 17.61
N ASN A 485 8.55 46.69 16.51
CA ASN A 485 8.68 46.10 15.19
C ASN A 485 10.08 45.45 15.04
N PRO A 486 10.18 44.15 14.72
CA PRO A 486 11.48 43.48 14.58
C PRO A 486 12.31 44.00 13.39
N ARG A 487 11.71 44.75 12.45
CA ARG A 487 12.34 45.25 11.22
C ARG A 487 12.48 46.78 11.17
N ALA A 488 11.96 47.52 12.15
CA ALA A 488 11.97 48.97 12.14
C ALA A 488 12.01 49.56 13.57
N ALA A 489 12.38 50.85 13.70
CA ALA A 489 12.41 51.54 14.99
C ALA A 489 11.04 52.00 15.52
N THR A 490 9.93 51.58 14.89
CA THR A 490 8.55 51.92 15.25
C THR A 490 7.87 50.75 15.95
N SER A 491 6.82 50.98 16.74
CA SER A 491 6.00 49.89 17.28
C SER A 491 4.87 49.52 16.32
N ILE A 492 4.44 48.26 16.38
CA ILE A 492 3.32 47.71 15.63
C ILE A 492 2.41 46.92 16.56
N CYS A 493 1.13 46.80 16.20
CA CYS A 493 0.20 45.93 16.90
C CYS A 493 0.57 44.46 16.70
N SER A 494 0.51 43.68 17.78
CA SER A 494 0.72 42.23 17.73
C SER A 494 -0.30 41.55 16.81
N ASN A 495 0.09 40.39 16.29
CA ASN A 495 -0.79 39.51 15.53
C ASN A 495 -1.19 38.31 16.40
N PHE A 496 -2.30 37.68 16.03
CA PHE A 496 -2.88 36.58 16.80
C PHE A 496 -1.94 35.36 16.93
N ASP A 497 -1.17 35.04 15.89
CA ASP A 497 -0.29 33.86 15.88
C ASP A 497 0.87 34.03 16.87
N ASP A 498 1.48 35.21 16.93
CA ASP A 498 2.54 35.52 17.90
C ASP A 498 1.98 35.53 19.34
N ASP A 499 0.78 36.10 19.54
CA ASP A 499 0.14 36.17 20.85
C ASP A 499 -0.28 34.78 21.37
N THR A 500 -0.75 33.90 20.47
CA THR A 500 -1.07 32.50 20.82
C THR A 500 0.16 31.66 21.07
N ALA A 501 1.23 31.83 20.29
CA ALA A 501 2.51 31.16 20.54
C ALA A 501 3.16 31.56 21.88
N ALA A 502 2.81 32.73 22.42
CA ALA A 502 3.24 33.19 23.74
C ALA A 502 2.44 32.58 24.91
N LEU A 503 1.35 31.84 24.65
CA LEU A 503 0.61 31.15 25.70
C LEU A 503 1.50 30.06 26.35
N PRO A 504 1.35 29.82 27.67
CA PRO A 504 2.05 28.71 28.31
C PRO A 504 1.69 27.37 27.65
N THR A 505 2.70 26.58 27.27
CA THR A 505 2.51 25.25 26.65
C THR A 505 2.85 24.09 27.60
N ALA A 506 3.54 24.37 28.71
CA ALA A 506 3.99 23.36 29.66
C ALA A 506 3.04 23.21 30.87
N GLY A 507 3.01 22.01 31.44
CA GLY A 507 2.18 21.68 32.61
C GLY A 507 0.70 21.60 32.24
N THR A 508 -0.15 22.26 33.02
CA THR A 508 -1.61 22.30 32.82
C THR A 508 -2.04 23.73 32.42
N PRO A 509 -1.75 24.17 31.19
CA PRO A 509 -2.02 25.53 30.77
C PRO A 509 -3.53 25.83 30.80
N ASP A 510 -3.91 27.05 31.18
CA ASP A 510 -5.31 27.46 31.30
C ASP A 510 -6.00 27.52 29.91
N PHE A 511 -5.26 27.85 28.86
CA PHE A 511 -5.73 27.91 27.48
C PHE A 511 -4.71 27.30 26.53
N VAL A 512 -5.19 26.58 25.51
CA VAL A 512 -4.35 25.92 24.50
C VAL A 512 -4.95 26.18 23.12
N PRO A 513 -4.17 26.58 22.10
CA PRO A 513 -4.69 26.74 20.74
C PRO A 513 -5.16 25.39 20.17
N VAL A 514 -6.26 25.39 19.41
CA VAL A 514 -6.66 24.23 18.61
C VAL A 514 -5.94 24.33 17.27
N VAL A 515 -5.17 23.30 16.91
CA VAL A 515 -4.42 23.24 15.65
C VAL A 515 -5.00 22.13 14.81
N TYR A 516 -5.36 22.44 13.56
CA TYR A 516 -5.85 21.49 12.58
C TYR A 516 -4.79 21.13 11.56
N LYS A 517 -4.76 19.86 11.14
CA LYS A 517 -3.99 19.47 9.96
C LYS A 517 -4.74 19.86 8.69
N PHE A 518 -4.01 20.32 7.68
CA PHE A 518 -4.59 20.70 6.39
C PHE A 518 -3.65 20.36 5.24
N CYS A 519 -4.21 19.80 4.16
CA CYS A 519 -3.46 19.56 2.95
C CYS A 519 -4.35 19.60 1.68
N THR A 520 -3.97 20.41 0.70
CA THR A 520 -4.76 20.59 -0.54
C THR A 520 -4.34 19.66 -1.66
N ASP A 521 -5.12 19.64 -2.76
CA ASP A 521 -4.79 18.91 -4.01
C ASP A 521 -3.38 19.19 -4.54
N ASP A 522 -2.90 20.43 -4.35
CA ASP A 522 -1.56 20.87 -4.79
C ASP A 522 -0.41 20.25 -3.99
N ARG A 523 -0.73 19.63 -2.86
CA ARG A 523 0.21 19.12 -1.88
C ARG A 523 0.06 17.61 -1.63
N VAL A 524 -0.89 16.94 -2.28
CA VAL A 524 -1.06 15.49 -2.17
C VAL A 524 0.23 14.77 -2.52
N GLY A 525 0.65 13.86 -1.64
CA GLY A 525 1.89 13.12 -1.77
C GLY A 525 3.15 13.88 -1.37
N THR A 526 3.09 15.18 -1.06
CA THR A 526 4.28 15.94 -0.64
C THR A 526 4.71 15.65 0.80
N ARG A 527 3.78 15.17 1.63
CA ARG A 527 4.02 14.66 2.99
C ARG A 527 3.34 13.31 3.12
N ALA A 528 3.88 12.45 3.99
CA ALA A 528 3.32 11.12 4.21
C ALA A 528 1.93 11.14 4.87
N ASP A 529 1.61 12.20 5.62
CA ASP A 529 0.30 12.45 6.24
C ASP A 529 -0.64 13.28 5.34
N CYS A 530 -0.33 13.36 4.04
CA CYS A 530 -1.15 14.06 3.07
C CYS A 530 -1.41 13.18 1.85
N HIS A 531 -2.39 12.30 1.96
CA HIS A 531 -2.75 11.39 0.90
C HIS A 531 -4.25 11.30 0.70
N ARG A 532 -4.64 10.96 -0.53
CA ARG A 532 -6.00 10.47 -0.79
C ARG A 532 -6.03 9.02 -0.36
N PHE A 533 -7.12 8.62 0.26
CA PHE A 533 -7.45 7.24 0.58
C PHE A 533 -6.56 6.59 1.65
N ASP A 534 -5.84 7.39 2.44
CA ASP A 534 -5.28 6.95 3.71
C ASP A 534 -6.34 7.02 4.81
N GLU A 535 -6.09 6.26 5.88
CA GLU A 535 -6.93 6.17 7.07
C GLU A 535 -6.07 5.58 8.18
N GLY A 536 -6.08 6.17 9.37
CA GLY A 536 -5.38 5.65 10.54
C GLY A 536 -4.87 6.76 11.44
N ASP A 537 -4.85 6.47 12.75
CA ASP A 537 -4.39 7.39 13.79
C ASP A 537 -2.86 7.47 13.94
N SER A 538 -2.12 6.68 13.16
CA SER A 538 -0.66 6.58 13.10
C SER A 538 -0.21 6.11 11.72
N TYR A 539 1.06 6.32 11.33
CA TYR A 539 1.58 5.79 10.05
C TYR A 539 1.47 4.27 9.97
N ARG A 540 1.58 3.60 11.12
CA ARG A 540 1.54 2.13 11.20
C ARG A 540 0.14 1.58 11.12
N GLU A 541 -0.85 2.32 11.61
CA GLU A 541 -2.25 2.00 11.33
C GLU A 541 -2.58 2.24 9.86
N ILE A 542 -2.06 3.30 9.22
CA ILE A 542 -2.21 3.53 7.77
C ILE A 542 -1.69 2.34 6.95
N VAL A 543 -0.45 1.89 7.19
CA VAL A 543 0.12 0.72 6.48
C VAL A 543 -0.77 -0.52 6.68
N ARG A 544 -1.29 -0.70 7.90
CA ARG A 544 -2.17 -1.83 8.24
C ARG A 544 -3.50 -1.75 7.50
N ASN A 545 -4.14 -0.58 7.49
CA ASN A 545 -5.41 -0.35 6.80
C ASN A 545 -5.26 -0.59 5.30
N ILE A 546 -4.15 -0.14 4.69
CA ILE A 546 -3.83 -0.43 3.28
C ILE A 546 -3.66 -1.94 3.05
N GLY A 547 -2.95 -2.66 3.92
CA GLY A 547 -2.77 -4.10 3.80
C GLY A 547 -4.07 -4.90 3.89
N GLU A 548 -4.93 -4.55 4.85
CA GLU A 548 -6.24 -5.18 4.98
C GLU A 548 -7.18 -4.83 3.82
N GLN A 549 -7.12 -3.59 3.36
CA GLN A 549 -7.86 -3.17 2.20
C GLN A 549 -7.44 -3.96 0.96
N TYR A 550 -6.13 -4.16 0.75
CA TYR A 550 -5.61 -5.01 -0.33
C TYR A 550 -6.18 -6.43 -0.29
N ASP A 551 -6.43 -7.01 0.89
CA ASP A 551 -7.06 -8.31 1.06
C ASP A 551 -8.56 -8.33 0.85
N ARG A 552 -9.28 -7.48 1.58
CA ARG A 552 -10.74 -7.42 1.52
C ARG A 552 -11.18 -7.18 0.07
N GLN A 553 -10.44 -6.36 -0.68
CA GLN A 553 -10.76 -5.92 -2.03
C GLN A 553 -10.67 -6.95 -3.12
N TYR A 554 -9.86 -7.99 -2.94
CA TYR A 554 -9.54 -8.93 -3.99
C TYR A 554 -10.77 -9.46 -4.75
N LEU A 555 -11.82 -9.82 -4.00
CA LEU A 555 -13.11 -10.29 -4.51
C LEU A 555 -13.83 -9.32 -5.46
N PHE A 556 -13.67 -8.03 -5.23
CA PHE A 556 -14.38 -6.97 -5.92
C PHE A 556 -13.52 -6.30 -6.97
N THR A 557 -12.20 -6.47 -6.92
CA THR A 557 -11.26 -5.75 -7.78
C THR A 557 -10.56 -6.64 -8.78
N ASN A 558 -10.42 -7.93 -8.49
CA ASN A 558 -9.66 -8.86 -9.33
C ASN A 558 -10.56 -9.79 -10.16
N PHE A 559 -11.88 -9.74 -9.99
CA PHE A 559 -12.84 -10.55 -10.75
C PHE A 559 -13.71 -9.67 -11.64
N ARG A 560 -13.85 -10.01 -12.92
CA ARG A 560 -14.58 -9.18 -13.89
C ARG A 560 -16.04 -8.97 -13.49
N ARG A 561 -16.75 -10.01 -13.07
CA ARG A 561 -18.16 -9.97 -12.65
C ARG A 561 -19.04 -9.23 -13.67
N TYR A 562 -18.88 -9.57 -14.95
CA TYR A 562 -19.55 -8.94 -16.09
C TYR A 562 -19.32 -7.42 -16.28
N ARG A 563 -18.42 -6.79 -15.53
CA ARG A 563 -18.10 -5.37 -15.69
C ARG A 563 -17.51 -5.09 -17.07
N ARG A 564 -18.05 -4.08 -17.74
CA ARG A 564 -17.58 -3.61 -19.07
C ARG A 564 -16.25 -2.86 -18.97
N THR A 565 -16.00 -2.22 -17.84
CA THR A 565 -14.82 -1.37 -17.58
C THR A 565 -13.68 -2.13 -16.90
N PHE A 566 -13.80 -3.44 -16.73
CA PHE A 566 -12.75 -4.27 -16.13
C PHE A 566 -11.56 -4.41 -17.08
N ASP A 567 -10.40 -3.95 -16.65
CA ASP A 567 -9.14 -4.12 -17.37
C ASP A 567 -7.94 -4.13 -16.42
N LEU A 568 -6.84 -4.75 -16.88
CA LEU A 568 -5.64 -4.97 -16.10
C LEU A 568 -4.89 -3.66 -15.81
N GLY A 569 -4.82 -2.74 -16.78
CA GLY A 569 -4.12 -1.47 -16.61
C GLY A 569 -4.77 -0.57 -15.57
N GLY A 570 -6.10 -0.44 -15.61
CA GLY A 570 -6.87 0.32 -14.63
C GLY A 570 -6.75 -0.24 -13.22
N TYR A 571 -6.71 -1.57 -13.07
CA TYR A 571 -6.44 -2.22 -11.78
C TYR A 571 -5.02 -1.92 -11.27
N LEU A 572 -3.99 -2.20 -12.07
CA LEU A 572 -2.60 -2.08 -11.63
C LEU A 572 -2.22 -0.61 -11.37
N PHE A 573 -2.45 0.27 -12.34
CA PHE A 573 -1.97 1.64 -12.26
C PHE A 573 -2.91 2.54 -11.47
N GLY A 574 -4.23 2.40 -11.65
CA GLY A 574 -5.22 3.27 -11.01
C GLY A 574 -5.64 2.84 -9.61
N ARG A 575 -5.57 1.55 -9.27
CA ARG A 575 -5.97 1.05 -7.94
C ARG A 575 -4.78 0.62 -7.11
N LEU A 576 -4.02 -0.38 -7.55
CA LEU A 576 -2.93 -0.92 -6.75
C LEU A 576 -1.82 0.13 -6.53
N ILE A 577 -1.23 0.64 -7.61
CA ILE A 577 -0.07 1.54 -7.52
C ILE A 577 -0.47 2.91 -6.97
N ASP A 578 -1.50 3.55 -7.53
CA ASP A 578 -1.88 4.92 -7.17
C ASP A 578 -2.55 5.07 -5.81
N ARG A 579 -3.48 4.17 -5.49
CA ARG A 579 -4.35 4.31 -4.32
C ARG A 579 -3.90 3.54 -3.08
N GLN A 580 -2.93 2.62 -3.23
CA GLN A 580 -2.41 1.82 -2.13
C GLN A 580 -0.89 2.01 -2.00
N LEU A 581 -0.12 1.56 -3.00
CA LEU A 581 1.33 1.48 -2.86
C LEU A 581 2.03 2.85 -2.86
N ASN A 582 1.42 3.88 -3.48
CA ASN A 582 1.92 5.26 -3.45
C ASN A 582 2.01 5.82 -2.02
N ILE A 583 1.00 5.56 -1.19
CA ILE A 583 0.94 6.04 0.20
C ILE A 583 2.11 5.42 0.99
N LEU A 584 2.31 4.11 0.85
CA LEU A 584 3.39 3.37 1.50
C LEU A 584 4.78 3.88 1.09
N GLN A 585 4.94 4.23 -0.19
CA GLN A 585 6.20 4.79 -0.69
C GLN A 585 6.45 6.21 -0.18
N SER A 586 5.42 7.04 -0.04
CA SER A 586 5.57 8.36 0.57
C SER A 586 5.99 8.29 2.03
N ILE A 587 5.48 7.31 2.80
CA ILE A 587 5.92 7.07 4.19
C ILE A 587 7.43 6.85 4.25
N PHE A 588 7.96 5.98 3.37
CA PHE A 588 9.41 5.73 3.26
C PHE A 588 10.19 6.98 2.83
N GLN A 589 9.77 7.65 1.76
CA GLN A 589 10.54 8.74 1.17
C GLN A 589 10.55 10.00 2.04
N ASN A 590 9.43 10.28 2.72
CA ASN A 590 9.32 11.41 3.62
C ASN A 590 10.12 11.20 4.91
N LEU A 591 10.38 9.95 5.33
CA LEU A 591 11.17 9.62 6.52
C LEU A 591 12.57 10.24 6.44
N LEU A 592 13.30 10.00 5.35
CA LEU A 592 14.65 10.55 5.17
C LEU A 592 14.63 12.07 5.12
N TYR A 593 13.66 12.64 4.40
CA TYR A 593 13.52 14.08 4.27
C TYR A 593 13.29 14.75 5.64
N ASN A 594 12.31 14.30 6.42
CA ASN A 594 12.03 14.83 7.74
C ASN A 594 13.24 14.65 8.66
N TYR A 595 13.86 13.47 8.65
CA TYR A 595 15.03 13.18 9.47
C TYR A 595 16.20 14.13 9.19
N GLN A 596 16.42 14.51 7.93
CA GLN A 596 17.53 15.41 7.60
C GLN A 596 17.21 16.90 7.81
N ILE A 597 15.98 17.32 7.51
CA ILE A 597 15.60 18.74 7.48
C ILE A 597 15.07 19.24 8.82
N ASP A 598 14.42 18.38 9.61
CA ASP A 598 13.81 18.73 10.89
C ASP A 598 14.54 18.04 12.07
N PRO A 599 15.35 18.80 12.84
CA PRO A 599 16.00 18.26 14.04
C PRO A 599 15.03 17.80 15.13
N GLU A 600 13.86 18.44 15.26
CA GLU A 600 12.87 18.11 16.31
C GLU A 600 12.18 16.79 16.01
N PHE A 601 11.95 16.50 14.72
CA PHE A 601 11.39 15.24 14.27
C PHE A 601 12.20 14.04 14.78
N ARG A 602 13.53 14.12 14.86
CA ARG A 602 14.41 13.02 15.32
C ARG A 602 14.15 12.55 16.75
N ASP A 603 13.57 13.43 17.57
CA ASP A 603 13.24 13.15 18.97
C ASP A 603 11.73 12.96 19.17
N SER A 604 10.92 13.05 18.10
CA SER A 604 9.47 12.87 18.15
C SER A 604 9.08 11.41 18.34
N THR A 605 8.01 11.20 19.10
CA THR A 605 7.57 9.86 19.57
C THR A 605 6.06 9.74 19.48
N GLY A 606 5.57 8.50 19.45
CA GLY A 606 4.14 8.24 19.34
C GLY A 606 3.64 8.46 17.91
N PRO A 607 2.31 8.54 17.72
CA PRO A 607 1.70 8.56 16.40
C PRO A 607 2.21 9.71 15.52
N PHE A 608 2.50 9.40 14.26
CA PHE A 608 3.07 10.32 13.27
C PHE A 608 4.46 10.88 13.62
N GLY A 609 5.09 10.40 14.69
CA GLY A 609 6.47 10.73 15.06
C GLY A 609 7.50 9.90 14.28
N PHE A 610 8.78 10.12 14.60
CA PHE A 610 9.90 9.45 13.94
C PHE A 610 9.91 7.94 14.16
N ASP A 611 9.78 7.50 15.42
CA ASP A 611 9.78 6.07 15.76
C ASP A 611 8.62 5.34 15.03
N ASP A 612 7.45 5.99 14.94
CA ASP A 612 6.27 5.48 14.23
C ASP A 612 6.50 5.41 12.70
N GLN A 613 7.02 6.47 12.09
CA GLN A 613 7.27 6.51 10.64
C GLN A 613 8.37 5.50 10.21
N PHE A 614 9.43 5.35 11.02
CA PHE A 614 10.47 4.35 10.77
C PHE A 614 9.89 2.93 10.79
N MET A 615 9.14 2.60 11.85
CA MET A 615 8.53 1.28 11.98
C MET A 615 7.43 1.03 10.93
N ALA A 616 6.69 2.05 10.50
CA ALA A 616 5.77 1.96 9.37
C ALA A 616 6.50 1.64 8.05
N THR A 617 7.74 2.13 7.89
CA THR A 617 8.58 1.81 6.75
C THR A 617 9.03 0.34 6.79
N ALA A 618 9.36 -0.18 7.98
CA ALA A 618 9.64 -1.61 8.17
C ALA A 618 8.39 -2.48 7.92
N ASP A 619 7.21 -2.04 8.37
CA ASP A 619 5.93 -2.71 8.07
C ASP A 619 5.64 -2.75 6.56
N THR A 620 5.99 -1.66 5.85
CA THR A 620 5.86 -1.58 4.39
C THR A 620 6.76 -2.60 3.69
N LEU A 621 8.01 -2.75 4.14
CA LEU A 621 8.92 -3.79 3.67
C LEU A 621 8.31 -5.19 3.84
N ASN A 622 7.78 -5.48 5.03
CA ASN A 622 7.13 -6.77 5.32
C ASN A 622 5.87 -7.00 4.47
N PHE A 623 5.05 -5.98 4.27
CA PHE A 623 3.87 -6.06 3.41
C PHE A 623 4.25 -6.35 1.96
N TYR A 624 5.30 -5.71 1.46
CA TYR A 624 5.85 -5.98 0.13
C TYR A 624 6.43 -7.40 0.01
N ALA A 625 7.21 -7.85 0.99
CA ALA A 625 7.69 -9.23 1.04
C ALA A 625 6.53 -10.23 1.02
N ARG A 626 5.45 -9.95 1.76
CA ARG A 626 4.21 -10.74 1.75
C ARG A 626 3.56 -10.83 0.37
N ILE A 627 3.43 -9.72 -0.37
CA ILE A 627 2.89 -9.73 -1.74
C ILE A 627 3.77 -10.61 -2.65
N MET A 628 5.10 -10.43 -2.58
CA MET A 628 6.06 -11.22 -3.36
C MET A 628 5.94 -12.73 -3.07
N ALA A 629 5.79 -13.08 -1.80
CA ALA A 629 5.68 -14.44 -1.30
C ALA A 629 4.25 -15.01 -1.32
N GLN A 630 3.27 -14.28 -1.86
CA GLN A 630 1.86 -14.71 -1.89
C GLN A 630 1.71 -16.04 -2.66
N PRO A 631 1.21 -17.13 -2.04
CA PRO A 631 1.02 -18.39 -2.73
C PRO A 631 -0.20 -18.36 -3.65
N SER A 632 -0.26 -19.33 -4.57
CA SER A 632 -1.46 -19.59 -5.38
C SER A 632 -2.55 -20.26 -4.55
N ILE A 633 -3.81 -20.14 -4.97
CA ILE A 633 -4.84 -21.07 -4.52
C ILE A 633 -4.55 -22.48 -5.05
N GLY A 634 -5.00 -23.49 -4.31
CA GLY A 634 -5.06 -24.86 -4.80
C GLY A 634 -4.84 -25.96 -3.76
N SER A 635 -4.66 -27.16 -4.27
CA SER A 635 -4.29 -28.34 -3.50
C SER A 635 -2.79 -28.57 -3.56
N TYR A 636 -2.20 -28.79 -2.40
CA TYR A 636 -0.77 -28.93 -2.18
C TYR A 636 -0.40 -30.33 -1.70
N THR A 637 0.81 -30.75 -2.04
CA THR A 637 1.42 -32.00 -1.56
C THR A 637 2.80 -31.66 -1.00
N TYR A 638 3.10 -32.20 0.17
CA TYR A 638 4.39 -32.07 0.81
C TYR A 638 5.43 -32.88 0.03
N ASP A 639 6.41 -32.16 -0.50
CA ASP A 639 7.54 -32.73 -1.20
C ASP A 639 8.65 -32.98 -0.17
N ARG A 640 8.88 -34.24 0.18
CA ARG A 640 9.92 -34.63 1.14
C ARG A 640 11.34 -34.38 0.64
N GLY A 641 11.54 -34.26 -0.68
CA GLY A 641 12.86 -33.97 -1.25
C GLY A 641 13.24 -32.49 -1.13
N TRP A 642 12.24 -31.61 -1.07
CA TRP A 642 12.41 -30.16 -0.91
C TRP A 642 11.98 -29.63 0.46
N GLU A 643 11.43 -30.49 1.32
CA GLU A 643 10.87 -30.16 2.64
C GLU A 643 9.86 -29.00 2.59
N ARG A 644 8.99 -29.01 1.57
CA ARG A 644 7.99 -27.94 1.36
C ARG A 644 6.71 -28.43 0.71
N TYR A 645 5.61 -27.75 0.98
CA TYR A 645 4.35 -27.95 0.26
C TYR A 645 4.42 -27.34 -1.14
N ARG A 646 4.16 -28.15 -2.17
CA ARG A 646 4.14 -27.71 -3.57
C ARG A 646 2.74 -27.83 -4.17
N LEU A 647 2.39 -26.86 -5.02
CA LEU A 647 1.12 -26.83 -5.72
C LEU A 647 1.01 -28.05 -6.63
N ARG A 648 -0.05 -28.84 -6.45
CA ARG A 648 -0.37 -30.02 -7.25
C ARG A 648 -1.52 -29.76 -8.22
N SER A 649 -2.50 -28.95 -7.81
CA SER A 649 -3.66 -28.58 -8.61
C SER A 649 -4.15 -27.20 -8.19
N LEU A 650 -4.67 -26.43 -9.13
CA LEU A 650 -5.35 -25.15 -8.85
C LEU A 650 -6.71 -25.35 -8.16
N ASP A 651 -7.31 -26.53 -8.31
CA ASP A 651 -8.51 -26.88 -7.55
C ASP A 651 -8.13 -27.18 -6.10
N ALA A 652 -8.69 -26.44 -5.15
CA ALA A 652 -8.56 -26.73 -3.72
C ALA A 652 -9.40 -27.98 -3.34
N GLY A 653 -8.91 -28.74 -2.35
CA GLY A 653 -9.62 -29.89 -1.78
C GLY A 653 -9.73 -31.13 -2.68
N ILE A 654 -8.81 -31.35 -3.64
CA ILE A 654 -8.83 -32.59 -4.43
C ILE A 654 -8.56 -33.80 -3.52
N SER A 655 -9.09 -34.97 -3.92
CA SER A 655 -8.83 -36.21 -3.18
C SER A 655 -7.32 -36.51 -3.15
N GLY A 656 -6.78 -36.74 -1.95
CA GLY A 656 -5.36 -36.97 -1.72
C GLY A 656 -4.50 -35.71 -1.65
N ALA A 657 -5.10 -34.52 -1.56
CA ALA A 657 -4.38 -33.31 -1.12
C ALA A 657 -3.93 -33.47 0.34
N GLN A 658 -2.71 -33.02 0.64
CA GLN A 658 -2.17 -33.02 2.00
C GLN A 658 -2.35 -31.66 2.67
N LEU A 659 -2.43 -30.60 1.87
CA LEU A 659 -2.76 -29.25 2.29
C LEU A 659 -3.71 -28.67 1.24
N SER A 660 -4.76 -27.99 1.69
CA SER A 660 -5.70 -27.30 0.80
C SER A 660 -5.70 -25.83 1.16
N ILE A 661 -5.27 -24.99 0.22
CA ILE A 661 -5.30 -23.53 0.35
C ILE A 661 -6.37 -23.03 -0.59
N PRO A 662 -7.61 -22.87 -0.11
CA PRO A 662 -8.67 -22.37 -0.95
C PRO A 662 -8.45 -20.87 -1.19
N LEU A 663 -9.38 -20.33 -1.94
CA LEU A 663 -9.44 -18.92 -2.21
C LEU A 663 -9.51 -18.13 -0.87
N GLY A 664 -9.16 -16.85 -0.89
CA GLY A 664 -9.09 -15.95 0.27
C GLY A 664 -8.01 -16.22 1.31
N MET A 665 -7.56 -17.46 1.50
CA MET A 665 -6.26 -17.73 2.11
C MET A 665 -5.15 -17.39 1.12
N ALA A 666 -5.38 -17.72 -0.15
CA ALA A 666 -4.49 -17.37 -1.24
C ALA A 666 -5.23 -16.72 -2.41
N ARG A 667 -4.47 -16.38 -3.45
CA ARG A 667 -4.95 -15.66 -4.64
C ARG A 667 -4.54 -16.40 -5.91
N TYR A 668 -5.21 -16.12 -7.02
CA TYR A 668 -4.78 -16.63 -8.32
C TYR A 668 -3.39 -16.07 -8.65
N GLN A 669 -2.45 -16.94 -9.02
CA GLN A 669 -1.10 -16.53 -9.41
C GLN A 669 -1.09 -15.83 -10.78
N PHE A 670 -1.86 -16.34 -11.74
CA PHE A 670 -1.93 -15.84 -13.12
C PHE A 670 -3.32 -15.30 -13.44
N SER A 671 -3.36 -14.35 -14.38
CA SER A 671 -4.62 -13.83 -14.92
C SER A 671 -5.28 -14.85 -15.85
N GLU A 672 -6.62 -14.91 -15.82
CA GLU A 672 -7.41 -15.79 -16.68
C GLU A 672 -8.18 -15.00 -17.73
N TYR A 673 -8.28 -15.57 -18.94
CA TYR A 673 -8.94 -14.94 -20.09
C TYR A 673 -10.08 -15.80 -20.63
N GLN A 674 -11.25 -15.19 -20.83
CA GLN A 674 -12.35 -15.78 -21.58
C GLN A 674 -12.06 -15.70 -23.08
N ALA A 675 -12.09 -16.85 -23.75
CA ALA A 675 -12.14 -16.91 -25.21
C ALA A 675 -13.59 -16.75 -25.71
N GLY A 676 -13.86 -15.72 -26.51
CA GLY A 676 -15.15 -15.51 -27.17
C GLY A 676 -15.31 -16.33 -28.45
N LEU A 677 -16.57 -16.61 -28.83
CA LEU A 677 -16.97 -17.30 -30.07
C LEU A 677 -16.40 -16.69 -31.37
N SER A 678 -15.94 -15.44 -31.33
CA SER A 678 -15.36 -14.71 -32.46
C SER A 678 -13.92 -14.23 -32.21
N GLY A 679 -13.14 -14.92 -31.38
CA GLY A 679 -11.72 -14.58 -31.10
C GLY A 679 -11.51 -13.43 -30.11
N ILE A 680 -12.58 -12.95 -29.47
CA ILE A 680 -12.50 -11.88 -28.48
C ILE A 680 -11.92 -12.45 -27.18
N GLN A 681 -10.69 -12.09 -26.82
CA GLN A 681 -10.11 -12.40 -25.50
C GLN A 681 -10.43 -11.27 -24.52
N ARG A 682 -11.02 -11.60 -23.37
CA ARG A 682 -11.30 -10.65 -22.29
C ARG A 682 -10.77 -11.23 -20.98
N ILE A 683 -10.13 -10.41 -20.18
CA ILE A 683 -9.67 -10.81 -18.85
C ILE A 683 -10.88 -11.04 -17.94
N GLU A 684 -10.90 -12.18 -17.25
CA GLU A 684 -11.93 -12.56 -16.29
C GLU A 684 -11.44 -12.48 -14.85
N VAL A 685 -10.18 -12.86 -14.63
CA VAL A 685 -9.53 -12.81 -13.31
C VAL A 685 -8.16 -12.16 -13.47
N ILE A 686 -7.81 -11.27 -12.55
CA ILE A 686 -6.47 -10.68 -12.44
C ILE A 686 -5.69 -11.45 -11.38
N GLY A 687 -4.61 -12.10 -11.79
CA GLY A 687 -3.70 -12.79 -10.88
C GLY A 687 -2.65 -11.86 -10.26
N THR A 688 -1.91 -12.39 -9.30
CA THR A 688 -0.94 -11.63 -8.49
C THR A 688 0.45 -11.50 -9.11
N PHE A 689 0.74 -12.18 -10.23
CA PHE A 689 2.06 -12.12 -10.89
C PHE A 689 2.58 -10.69 -11.08
N TYR A 690 1.74 -9.80 -11.60
CA TYR A 690 2.12 -8.41 -11.82
C TYR A 690 2.24 -7.60 -10.52
N GLU A 691 1.45 -7.94 -9.50
CA GLU A 691 1.58 -7.33 -8.17
C GLU A 691 2.98 -7.62 -7.59
N LYS A 692 3.44 -8.88 -7.67
CA LYS A 692 4.79 -9.30 -7.26
C LYS A 692 5.88 -8.54 -8.01
N TRP A 693 5.71 -8.40 -9.33
CA TRP A 693 6.61 -7.62 -10.16
C TRP A 693 6.70 -6.18 -9.68
N PHE A 694 5.58 -5.46 -9.60
CA PHE A 694 5.60 -4.04 -9.25
C PHE A 694 6.15 -3.80 -7.86
N VAL A 695 5.87 -4.69 -6.91
CA VAL A 695 6.45 -4.61 -5.57
C VAL A 695 7.98 -4.79 -5.60
N MET A 696 8.53 -5.72 -6.40
CA MET A 696 9.98 -5.82 -6.59
C MET A 696 10.57 -4.50 -7.12
N GLN A 697 9.91 -3.87 -8.09
CA GLN A 697 10.34 -2.56 -8.59
C GLN A 697 10.27 -1.47 -7.53
N LEU A 698 9.20 -1.45 -6.74
CA LEU A 698 8.97 -0.45 -5.71
C LEU A 698 9.98 -0.56 -4.55
N LEU A 699 10.45 -1.78 -4.25
CA LEU A 699 11.53 -2.02 -3.29
C LEU A 699 12.90 -1.56 -3.81
N THR A 700 13.19 -1.77 -5.10
CA THR A 700 14.52 -1.46 -5.65
C THR A 700 14.64 -0.07 -6.26
N SER A 701 13.56 0.51 -6.79
CA SER A 701 13.60 1.73 -7.60
C SER A 701 14.12 2.93 -6.80
N ARG A 702 14.99 3.71 -7.43
CA ARG A 702 15.56 4.94 -6.86
C ARG A 702 14.83 6.15 -7.40
N GLY A 703 14.60 7.14 -6.53
CA GLY A 703 14.02 8.42 -6.94
C GLY A 703 12.50 8.45 -7.03
N PHE A 704 11.84 7.64 -6.20
CA PHE A 704 10.42 7.81 -5.94
C PHE A 704 10.22 9.15 -5.20
N ALA A 705 9.93 10.22 -5.94
CA ALA A 705 9.71 11.54 -5.37
C ALA A 705 8.40 12.11 -5.91
N SER A 706 7.37 12.08 -5.10
CA SER A 706 6.09 12.75 -5.31
C SER A 706 6.27 14.28 -5.24
N SER A 707 6.77 14.85 -6.34
CA SER A 707 6.76 16.31 -6.59
C SER A 707 7.42 17.19 -5.51
N TYR A 708 8.74 17.10 -5.33
CA TYR A 708 9.45 18.19 -4.63
C TYR A 708 9.54 19.42 -5.54
N THR A 709 8.68 20.40 -5.33
CA THR A 709 8.95 21.75 -5.83
C THR A 709 9.99 22.41 -4.92
N ARG A 710 11.25 22.44 -5.39
CA ARG A 710 12.39 23.30 -4.97
C ARG A 710 13.40 22.85 -3.90
N ASP A 711 13.31 21.68 -3.27
CA ASP A 711 14.39 21.16 -2.42
C ASP A 711 14.74 19.71 -2.76
N VAL A 712 16.01 19.38 -2.60
CA VAL A 712 16.76 18.41 -3.42
C VAL A 712 16.26 16.95 -3.26
N PRO A 713 15.91 16.21 -4.34
CA PRO A 713 15.43 14.83 -4.24
C PRO A 713 16.55 13.88 -3.77
N PHE A 714 16.18 12.86 -3.00
CA PHE A 714 17.07 11.77 -2.60
C PHE A 714 16.87 10.57 -3.52
N TRP A 715 17.94 10.08 -4.14
CA TRP A 715 17.89 8.92 -5.03
C TRP A 715 18.11 7.62 -4.27
N THR A 716 17.36 7.42 -3.18
CA THR A 716 17.44 6.26 -2.28
C THR A 716 16.35 5.23 -2.56
N ASN A 717 16.57 3.99 -2.10
CA ASN A 717 15.61 2.88 -2.16
C ASN A 717 15.62 2.08 -0.84
N PHE A 718 14.79 1.03 -0.72
CA PHE A 718 14.72 0.22 0.51
C PHE A 718 16.05 -0.46 0.86
N TYR A 719 16.91 -0.78 -0.12
CA TYR A 719 18.21 -1.40 0.15
C TYR A 719 19.20 -0.45 0.83
N ASP A 720 19.07 0.87 0.62
CA ASP A 720 19.93 1.83 1.35
C ASP A 720 19.58 1.93 2.85
N LEU A 721 18.34 1.58 3.22
CA LEU A 721 17.85 1.59 4.61
C LEU A 721 17.91 0.20 5.26
N PHE A 722 17.49 -0.84 4.54
CA PHE A 722 17.36 -2.23 4.97
C PHE A 722 18.22 -3.18 4.12
N PRO A 723 19.55 -3.01 4.09
CA PRO A 723 20.41 -3.77 3.20
C PRO A 723 20.43 -5.27 3.52
N VAL A 724 20.30 -5.67 4.81
CA VAL A 724 20.30 -7.08 5.24
C VAL A 724 19.04 -7.79 4.76
N GLU A 725 17.91 -7.12 4.91
CA GLU A 725 16.59 -7.63 4.57
C GLU A 725 16.41 -7.76 3.06
N LEU A 726 16.81 -6.73 2.31
CA LEU A 726 16.75 -6.75 0.85
C LEU A 726 17.75 -7.74 0.26
N GLN A 727 18.93 -7.90 0.88
CA GLN A 727 19.86 -8.97 0.53
C GLN A 727 19.17 -10.33 0.63
N GLN A 728 18.56 -10.65 1.76
CA GLN A 728 17.91 -11.95 1.97
C GLN A 728 16.76 -12.19 0.98
N LEU A 729 15.88 -11.20 0.80
CA LEU A 729 14.73 -11.31 -0.12
C LEU A 729 15.16 -11.56 -1.57
N PHE A 730 16.07 -10.73 -2.09
CA PHE A 730 16.50 -10.84 -3.49
C PHE A 730 17.44 -12.02 -3.71
N GLN A 731 18.33 -12.34 -2.76
CA GLN A 731 19.14 -13.55 -2.82
C GLN A 731 18.26 -14.80 -2.85
N GLY A 732 17.27 -14.90 -1.96
CA GLY A 732 16.34 -16.03 -1.93
C GLY A 732 15.58 -16.21 -3.24
N LEU A 733 15.11 -15.11 -3.85
CA LEU A 733 14.47 -15.15 -5.17
C LEU A 733 15.43 -15.56 -6.30
N ILE A 734 16.63 -14.98 -6.33
CA ILE A 734 17.62 -15.22 -7.40
C ILE A 734 18.16 -16.65 -7.31
N LEU A 735 18.36 -17.17 -6.10
CA LEU A 735 18.83 -18.54 -5.85
C LEU A 735 17.73 -19.60 -5.93
N ASP A 736 16.47 -19.21 -6.22
CA ASP A 736 15.29 -20.07 -6.15
C ASP A 736 15.23 -20.86 -4.83
N GLN A 737 15.29 -20.13 -3.71
CA GLN A 737 15.20 -20.63 -2.34
C GLN A 737 13.89 -20.18 -1.69
N PRO A 738 12.77 -20.89 -1.95
CA PRO A 738 11.51 -20.63 -1.26
C PRO A 738 11.66 -20.59 0.26
N GLU A 739 12.51 -21.41 0.87
CA GLU A 739 12.75 -21.41 2.32
C GLU A 739 13.13 -20.01 2.88
N ALA A 740 13.84 -19.18 2.10
CA ALA A 740 14.29 -17.86 2.52
C ALA A 740 13.20 -16.78 2.43
N ILE A 741 12.14 -16.98 1.64
CA ILE A 741 11.14 -15.94 1.33
C ILE A 741 9.68 -16.37 1.56
N ALA A 742 9.40 -17.66 1.48
CA ALA A 742 8.06 -18.20 1.41
C ALA A 742 7.36 -18.14 2.76
N PRO A 743 6.03 -17.98 2.78
CA PRO A 743 5.29 -18.12 4.02
C PRO A 743 5.39 -19.55 4.56
N ARG A 744 5.11 -19.68 5.85
CA ARG A 744 4.99 -20.96 6.54
C ARG A 744 3.54 -21.38 6.73
N VAL A 745 3.35 -22.64 7.09
CA VAL A 745 2.04 -23.21 7.42
C VAL A 745 2.02 -23.65 8.88
N SER A 746 1.06 -23.10 9.62
CA SER A 746 0.63 -23.62 10.91
C SER A 746 -0.65 -24.42 10.73
N CYS A 747 -0.76 -25.59 11.37
CA CYS A 747 -1.89 -26.51 11.20
C CYS A 747 -2.71 -26.57 12.50
N GLY A 748 -4.00 -26.25 12.44
CA GLY A 748 -4.90 -26.38 13.59
C GLY A 748 -5.17 -27.85 13.96
N SER A 749 -5.20 -28.74 12.97
CA SER A 749 -5.36 -30.18 13.21
C SER A 749 -4.73 -31.03 12.08
N GLY A 750 -4.74 -32.36 12.24
CA GLY A 750 -4.16 -33.30 11.28
C GLY A 750 -2.87 -33.96 11.77
N THR A 751 -2.36 -34.89 10.96
CA THR A 751 -1.07 -35.57 11.21
C THR A 751 -0.19 -35.34 10.00
N PHE A 752 0.96 -34.71 10.23
CA PHE A 752 1.95 -34.44 9.19
C PHE A 752 2.17 -35.67 8.27
N PRO A 753 2.17 -35.49 6.93
CA PRO A 753 2.14 -34.22 6.19
C PRO A 753 0.73 -33.68 5.91
N ALA A 754 -0.33 -34.28 6.47
CA ALA A 754 -1.68 -33.74 6.30
C ALA A 754 -1.93 -32.58 7.27
N CYS A 755 -2.28 -31.43 6.72
CA CYS A 755 -2.58 -30.20 7.44
C CYS A 755 -4.06 -29.85 7.25
N ASN A 756 -4.83 -29.93 8.33
CA ASN A 756 -6.21 -29.46 8.37
C ASN A 756 -6.25 -28.12 9.10
N ASP A 757 -7.21 -27.27 8.72
CA ASP A 757 -7.36 -25.90 9.25
C ASP A 757 -6.05 -25.09 9.14
N PRO A 758 -5.50 -24.93 7.92
CA PRO A 758 -4.21 -24.28 7.75
C PRO A 758 -4.29 -22.77 7.98
N ARG A 759 -3.28 -22.22 8.65
CA ARG A 759 -2.99 -20.79 8.74
C ARG A 759 -1.69 -20.51 8.01
N ILE A 760 -1.72 -19.52 7.11
CA ILE A 760 -0.53 -19.02 6.42
C ILE A 760 0.14 -17.98 7.32
N VAL A 761 1.41 -18.23 7.66
CA VAL A 761 2.23 -17.35 8.51
C VAL A 761 3.28 -16.70 7.62
N TYR A 762 3.17 -15.39 7.41
CA TYR A 762 4.19 -14.63 6.69
C TYR A 762 5.31 -14.23 7.64
N MET A 763 6.55 -14.31 7.16
CA MET A 763 7.73 -14.01 7.96
C MET A 763 7.91 -12.50 8.14
N ASP A 764 8.34 -12.08 9.33
CA ASP A 764 8.89 -10.76 9.58
C ASP A 764 10.35 -10.71 9.08
N PHE A 765 10.63 -9.83 8.12
CA PHE A 765 11.95 -9.65 7.55
C PHE A 765 12.77 -8.59 8.26
N TYR A 766 12.19 -7.70 9.07
CA TYR A 766 12.94 -6.63 9.71
C TYR A 766 13.96 -7.19 10.71
N ARG A 767 15.24 -6.84 10.57
CA ARG A 767 16.35 -7.43 11.32
C ARG A 767 16.89 -6.58 12.47
N GLY A 768 16.42 -5.34 12.65
CA GLY A 768 16.99 -4.44 13.66
C GLY A 768 18.39 -3.91 13.30
N ASP A 769 19.12 -3.37 14.28
CA ASP A 769 20.48 -2.88 14.06
C ASP A 769 21.49 -4.03 14.09
N CYS A 770 21.77 -4.62 12.94
CA CYS A 770 22.72 -5.73 12.85
C CYS A 770 24.21 -5.33 12.92
N SER A 771 24.53 -4.08 13.29
CA SER A 771 25.92 -3.71 13.64
C SER A 771 26.35 -4.21 15.02
N ASP A 772 25.39 -4.56 15.88
CA ASP A 772 25.60 -5.28 17.14
C ASP A 772 24.81 -6.60 17.11
N PRO A 773 25.46 -7.77 17.31
CA PRO A 773 24.77 -9.05 17.38
C PRO A 773 23.65 -9.13 18.43
N ALA A 774 23.69 -8.32 19.48
CA ALA A 774 22.67 -8.31 20.53
C ALA A 774 21.34 -7.66 20.07
N THR A 775 21.41 -6.76 19.10
CA THR A 775 20.27 -5.99 18.56
C THR A 775 19.82 -6.49 17.19
N CYS A 776 20.56 -7.45 16.62
CA CYS A 776 20.20 -8.12 15.39
C CYS A 776 19.20 -9.25 15.67
N ARG A 777 18.00 -9.14 15.11
CA ARG A 777 17.01 -10.22 15.16
C ARG A 777 17.51 -11.45 14.40
N PRO A 778 17.08 -12.67 14.76
CA PRO A 778 17.41 -13.89 14.02
C PRO A 778 17.02 -13.80 12.54
N ALA A 779 17.65 -14.60 11.68
CA ALA A 779 17.23 -14.66 10.29
C ALA A 779 15.80 -15.22 10.19
N PRO A 780 14.93 -14.66 9.34
CA PRO A 780 13.57 -15.15 9.12
C PRO A 780 13.51 -16.66 8.85
N GLU A 781 14.39 -17.19 8.01
CA GLU A 781 14.44 -18.64 7.75
C GLU A 781 14.71 -19.48 9.01
N ASP A 782 15.54 -18.99 9.93
CA ASP A 782 15.86 -19.64 11.20
C ASP A 782 14.74 -19.47 12.22
N ASN A 783 14.22 -18.24 12.38
CA ASN A 783 13.16 -17.92 13.34
C ASN A 783 11.88 -18.73 13.06
N TYR A 784 11.56 -18.90 11.76
CA TYR A 784 10.38 -19.62 11.30
C TYR A 784 10.68 -21.07 10.87
N SER A 785 11.84 -21.62 11.25
CA SER A 785 12.26 -22.98 10.89
C SER A 785 11.41 -24.09 11.50
N THR A 786 10.65 -23.79 12.56
CA THR A 786 9.77 -24.75 13.24
C THR A 786 8.46 -25.01 12.48
N LEU A 787 8.15 -24.21 11.46
CA LEU A 787 6.95 -24.33 10.64
C LEU A 787 7.30 -24.73 9.21
N GLU A 788 6.40 -25.47 8.57
CA GLU A 788 6.63 -26.02 7.24
C GLU A 788 6.53 -24.95 6.14
N VAL A 789 7.39 -25.04 5.12
CA VAL A 789 7.44 -24.09 4.01
C VAL A 789 6.27 -24.30 3.03
N LEU A 790 5.58 -23.22 2.66
CA LEU A 790 4.59 -23.22 1.59
C LEU A 790 5.17 -22.57 0.33
N ASP A 791 5.54 -23.38 -0.66
CA ASP A 791 6.10 -22.88 -1.92
C ASP A 791 5.10 -21.91 -2.59
N PRO A 792 5.48 -20.64 -2.80
CA PRO A 792 4.58 -19.65 -3.40
C PRO A 792 4.39 -19.86 -4.91
N GLY A 793 5.00 -20.91 -5.46
CA GLY A 793 5.03 -21.24 -6.88
C GLY A 793 6.13 -20.45 -7.55
N SER A 794 7.40 -20.85 -7.35
CA SER A 794 8.53 -20.14 -7.96
C SER A 794 8.40 -20.09 -9.50
N ILE A 795 8.68 -18.91 -10.07
CA ILE A 795 8.61 -18.66 -11.51
C ILE A 795 9.97 -18.12 -11.94
N SER A 796 10.59 -18.78 -12.93
CA SER A 796 11.85 -18.34 -13.53
C SER A 796 11.81 -16.88 -14.04
N THR A 797 10.64 -16.41 -14.46
CA THR A 797 10.42 -15.00 -14.81
C THR A 797 10.58 -14.06 -13.62
N LEU A 798 10.06 -14.41 -12.43
CA LEU A 798 10.24 -13.58 -11.23
C LEU A 798 11.70 -13.63 -10.74
N GLN A 799 12.35 -14.79 -10.82
CA GLN A 799 13.79 -14.94 -10.55
C GLN A 799 14.62 -14.04 -11.49
N PHE A 800 14.31 -14.04 -12.79
CA PHE A 800 14.97 -13.17 -13.76
C PHE A 800 14.72 -11.68 -13.49
N LEU A 801 13.47 -11.29 -13.22
CA LEU A 801 13.12 -9.90 -12.90
C LEU A 801 13.81 -9.42 -11.61
N ALA A 802 13.91 -10.28 -10.59
CA ALA A 802 14.66 -9.99 -9.38
C ALA A 802 16.13 -9.68 -9.70
N ALA A 803 16.78 -10.49 -10.56
CA ALA A 803 18.15 -10.22 -11.00
C ALA A 803 18.27 -8.93 -11.83
N VAL A 804 17.29 -8.62 -12.68
CA VAL A 804 17.25 -7.37 -13.46
C VAL A 804 17.23 -6.16 -12.53
N PHE A 805 16.23 -6.08 -11.64
CA PHE A 805 16.07 -4.94 -10.74
C PHE A 805 17.19 -4.84 -9.70
N ALA A 806 17.70 -6.00 -9.25
CA ALA A 806 18.82 -6.03 -8.31
C ALA A 806 20.12 -5.47 -8.93
N LEU A 807 20.42 -5.82 -10.18
CA LEU A 807 21.63 -5.36 -10.87
C LEU A 807 21.53 -3.91 -11.39
N SER A 808 20.32 -3.42 -11.70
CA SER A 808 20.09 -2.06 -12.16
C SER A 808 20.00 -1.03 -11.04
N ASP A 809 19.25 -1.32 -9.98
CA ASP A 809 18.77 -0.29 -9.07
C ASP A 809 19.34 -0.34 -7.65
N LEU A 810 19.80 -1.49 -7.15
CA LEU A 810 20.50 -1.54 -5.85
C LEU A 810 21.87 -0.83 -5.86
N PRO A 811 22.71 -0.97 -6.89
CA PRO A 811 24.09 -0.51 -6.85
C PRO A 811 24.21 1.01 -7.08
N THR A 812 25.26 1.59 -6.51
CA THR A 812 25.68 2.99 -6.73
C THR A 812 27.15 3.01 -7.14
N PHE A 813 27.63 4.13 -7.70
CA PHE A 813 29.04 4.23 -8.13
C PHE A 813 30.06 4.09 -6.99
N PHE A 814 29.63 4.25 -5.73
CA PHE A 814 30.48 4.09 -4.56
C PHE A 814 30.21 2.78 -3.80
N ASP A 815 29.20 2.00 -4.22
CA ASP A 815 28.83 0.72 -3.61
C ASP A 815 28.31 -0.23 -4.70
N THR A 816 29.22 -1.06 -5.20
CA THR A 816 28.95 -2.11 -6.19
C THR A 816 28.92 -3.50 -5.57
N THR A 817 28.80 -3.60 -4.24
CA THR A 817 28.90 -4.87 -3.49
C THR A 817 27.93 -5.92 -4.03
N PHE A 818 26.67 -5.56 -4.23
CA PHE A 818 25.65 -6.49 -4.75
C PHE A 818 25.97 -6.97 -6.18
N GLN A 819 26.54 -6.11 -7.03
CA GLN A 819 26.99 -6.48 -8.39
C GLN A 819 28.14 -7.48 -8.36
N ASN A 820 29.11 -7.25 -7.46
CA ASN A 820 30.24 -8.15 -7.27
C ASN A 820 29.75 -9.52 -6.83
N GLN A 821 28.84 -9.57 -5.85
CA GLN A 821 28.24 -10.81 -5.36
C GLN A 821 27.50 -11.57 -6.46
N MET A 822 26.84 -10.88 -7.39
CA MET A 822 26.09 -11.52 -8.46
C MET A 822 26.97 -12.00 -9.63
N TYR A 823 28.27 -11.69 -9.64
CA TYR A 823 29.12 -11.91 -10.81
C TYR A 823 29.40 -13.40 -11.06
N VAL A 824 29.12 -13.86 -12.28
CA VAL A 824 29.38 -15.23 -12.76
C VAL A 824 29.90 -15.13 -14.18
N CYS A 825 30.93 -15.89 -14.54
CA CYS A 825 31.46 -15.85 -15.90
C CYS A 825 31.77 -17.24 -16.44
N ILE A 826 31.96 -17.32 -17.76
CA ILE A 826 32.37 -18.54 -18.44
C ILE A 826 33.89 -18.50 -18.61
N GLU A 827 34.56 -19.56 -18.19
CA GLU A 827 36.00 -19.71 -18.35
C GLU A 827 36.42 -19.52 -19.82
N GLY A 828 37.44 -18.68 -20.04
CA GLY A 828 37.91 -18.33 -21.38
C GLY A 828 37.09 -17.25 -22.11
N ALA A 829 36.01 -16.72 -21.51
CA ALA A 829 35.38 -15.50 -22.00
C ALA A 829 36.22 -14.27 -21.65
N GLY A 830 36.29 -13.28 -22.55
CA GLY A 830 37.21 -12.14 -22.42
C GLY A 830 37.02 -11.24 -21.19
N ASN A 831 35.86 -11.30 -20.54
CA ASN A 831 35.57 -10.54 -19.31
C ASN A 831 35.65 -11.42 -18.05
N CYS A 832 35.97 -12.71 -18.16
CA CYS A 832 36.00 -13.60 -17.00
C CYS A 832 37.27 -13.39 -16.18
N PHE A 833 37.09 -13.05 -14.89
CA PHE A 833 38.20 -12.95 -13.95
C PHE A 833 38.57 -14.36 -13.50
N LEU A 834 39.73 -14.83 -13.94
CA LEU A 834 40.25 -16.12 -13.54
C LEU A 834 40.92 -15.99 -12.15
N PRO A 835 40.93 -17.07 -11.35
CA PRO A 835 41.60 -17.09 -10.05
C PRO A 835 43.10 -16.79 -10.17
N ASP A 836 43.65 -16.15 -9.14
CA ASP A 836 45.07 -15.80 -9.03
C ASP A 836 45.91 -16.94 -8.43
N GLU A 837 47.25 -16.85 -8.56
CA GLU A 837 48.18 -17.83 -7.99
C GLU A 837 48.17 -17.73 -6.44
N GLY A 838 47.41 -18.61 -5.79
CA GLY A 838 47.25 -18.64 -4.33
C GLY A 838 45.80 -18.75 -3.87
N ASP A 839 44.84 -18.47 -4.76
CA ASP A 839 43.41 -18.60 -4.47
C ASP A 839 43.03 -20.05 -4.19
N VAL A 840 42.12 -20.23 -3.22
CA VAL A 840 41.63 -21.53 -2.78
C VAL A 840 40.29 -21.84 -3.47
N GLU A 841 40.25 -22.94 -4.25
CA GLU A 841 39.01 -23.40 -4.86
C GLU A 841 38.11 -24.10 -3.85
N TYR A 842 36.81 -23.84 -3.93
CA TYR A 842 35.82 -24.65 -3.23
C TYR A 842 35.89 -26.12 -3.68
N GLU A 843 36.01 -27.01 -2.69
CA GLU A 843 35.93 -28.44 -2.90
C GLU A 843 34.98 -29.09 -1.89
N GLU A 844 33.98 -29.80 -2.41
CA GLU A 844 32.88 -30.38 -1.64
C GLU A 844 33.40 -31.32 -0.54
N GLY A 845 33.08 -30.99 0.72
CA GLY A 845 33.47 -31.77 1.89
C GLY A 845 34.95 -31.71 2.24
N VAL A 846 35.74 -30.86 1.58
CA VAL A 846 37.18 -30.69 1.82
C VAL A 846 37.50 -29.27 2.29
N ILE A 847 37.01 -28.27 1.58
CA ILE A 847 37.20 -26.85 1.89
C ILE A 847 35.81 -26.26 2.21
N SER A 848 35.70 -25.53 3.32
CA SER A 848 34.44 -24.90 3.67
C SER A 848 34.14 -23.74 2.70
N ALA A 849 32.87 -23.43 2.49
CA ALA A 849 32.49 -22.29 1.63
C ALA A 849 33.07 -20.95 2.15
N ASP A 850 33.33 -20.84 3.45
CA ASP A 850 33.88 -19.63 4.08
C ASP A 850 35.41 -19.53 3.93
N ASP A 851 36.10 -20.64 3.64
CA ASP A 851 37.55 -20.70 3.41
C ASP A 851 37.94 -20.70 1.92
N ALA A 852 36.96 -20.68 1.01
CA ALA A 852 37.17 -20.73 -0.44
C ALA A 852 37.09 -19.34 -1.07
N ASP A 853 38.03 -19.03 -1.96
CA ASP A 853 38.10 -17.77 -2.69
C ASP A 853 37.26 -17.80 -3.99
N TYR A 854 37.10 -18.99 -4.59
CA TYR A 854 36.34 -19.16 -5.83
C TYR A 854 35.75 -20.56 -5.96
N VAL A 855 34.78 -20.70 -6.87
CA VAL A 855 34.19 -22.00 -7.22
C VAL A 855 34.10 -22.14 -8.74
N THR A 856 34.38 -23.34 -9.22
CA THR A 856 34.19 -23.70 -10.63
C THR A 856 33.20 -24.84 -10.79
N TYR A 857 32.43 -24.79 -11.87
CA TYR A 857 31.50 -25.84 -12.24
C TYR A 857 31.52 -26.10 -13.74
N PHE A 858 31.80 -27.33 -14.15
CA PHE A 858 31.70 -27.75 -15.55
C PHE A 858 30.32 -28.38 -15.82
N SER A 859 29.56 -27.74 -16.72
CA SER A 859 28.31 -28.31 -17.23
C SER A 859 28.60 -29.30 -18.36
N GLU A 860 28.30 -30.59 -18.12
CA GLU A 860 28.36 -31.62 -19.16
C GLU A 860 27.34 -31.36 -20.29
N ARG A 861 26.20 -30.75 -19.95
CA ARG A 861 25.11 -30.47 -20.90
C ARG A 861 25.50 -29.42 -21.93
N TYR A 862 26.16 -28.36 -21.49
CA TYR A 862 26.51 -27.22 -22.35
C TYR A 862 27.98 -27.20 -22.77
N GLY A 863 28.83 -28.02 -22.16
CA GLY A 863 30.27 -28.07 -22.43
C GLY A 863 30.98 -26.75 -22.06
N LYS A 864 30.60 -26.17 -20.92
CA LYS A 864 31.09 -24.87 -20.43
C LYS A 864 31.49 -24.97 -18.95
N THR A 865 32.58 -24.31 -18.59
CA THR A 865 32.97 -24.09 -17.19
C THR A 865 32.48 -22.72 -16.75
N PHE A 866 31.72 -22.69 -15.66
CA PHE A 866 31.29 -21.48 -14.97
C PHE A 866 32.21 -21.22 -13.79
N VAL A 867 32.55 -19.95 -13.56
CA VAL A 867 33.44 -19.50 -12.49
C VAL A 867 32.77 -18.35 -11.76
N ALA A 868 32.84 -18.38 -10.43
CA ALA A 868 32.41 -17.29 -9.56
C ALA A 868 33.37 -17.16 -8.37
N ARG A 869 33.62 -15.92 -7.93
CA ARG A 869 34.48 -15.62 -6.76
C ARG A 869 33.62 -15.35 -5.53
N GLN A 870 34.17 -15.69 -4.38
CA GLN A 870 33.67 -15.24 -3.10
C GLN A 870 34.04 -13.75 -2.94
N VAL A 871 33.10 -12.95 -2.47
CA VAL A 871 33.30 -11.52 -2.22
C VAL A 871 33.30 -11.33 -0.71
N GLU A 872 34.27 -10.59 -0.18
CA GLU A 872 34.29 -10.25 1.25
C GLU A 872 33.02 -9.47 1.62
N ALA A 873 32.44 -9.80 2.78
CA ALA A 873 31.27 -9.11 3.29
C ALA A 873 31.61 -7.62 3.54
N SER A 874 30.71 -6.73 3.13
CA SER A 874 30.85 -5.31 3.48
C SER A 874 30.60 -5.10 4.98
N VAL A 875 31.24 -4.08 5.58
CA VAL A 875 31.20 -3.78 7.03
C VAL A 875 29.77 -3.56 7.60
N GLY A 876 28.75 -3.39 6.74
CA GLY A 876 27.38 -3.08 7.13
C GLY A 876 26.34 -4.18 6.94
N VAL A 877 26.70 -5.35 6.40
CA VAL A 877 25.75 -6.45 6.15
C VAL A 877 26.38 -7.77 6.60
N PRO A 878 26.12 -8.25 7.83
CA PRO A 878 26.71 -9.48 8.32
C PRO A 878 26.30 -10.69 7.47
N ASN A 879 27.19 -11.68 7.36
CA ASN A 879 26.98 -12.95 6.65
C ASN A 879 26.66 -12.82 5.14
N GLN A 880 27.08 -11.74 4.47
CA GLN A 880 27.01 -11.66 3.00
C GLN A 880 27.92 -12.71 2.35
N ARG A 881 27.33 -13.78 1.81
CA ARG A 881 28.00 -14.69 0.86
C ARG A 881 27.75 -14.23 -0.57
N SER A 882 28.70 -14.50 -1.46
CA SER A 882 28.57 -14.14 -2.88
C SER A 882 27.44 -14.97 -3.53
N ILE A 883 26.41 -14.30 -4.05
CA ILE A 883 25.25 -14.95 -4.67
C ILE A 883 25.67 -15.82 -5.85
N GLY A 884 26.55 -15.31 -6.71
CA GLY A 884 27.12 -16.01 -7.86
C GLY A 884 27.99 -17.20 -7.44
N PHE A 885 28.75 -17.06 -6.35
CA PHE A 885 29.48 -18.19 -5.76
C PHE A 885 28.51 -19.28 -5.29
N GLU A 886 27.48 -18.91 -4.53
CA GLU A 886 26.46 -19.86 -4.06
C GLU A 886 25.71 -20.53 -5.22
N MET A 887 25.40 -19.79 -6.28
CA MET A 887 24.82 -20.32 -7.51
C MET A 887 25.68 -21.43 -8.13
N VAL A 888 26.97 -21.15 -8.37
CA VAL A 888 27.90 -22.08 -9.03
C VAL A 888 28.22 -23.26 -8.10
N ARG A 889 28.41 -23.00 -6.79
CA ARG A 889 28.59 -24.01 -5.75
C ARG A 889 27.43 -25.00 -5.75
N ARG A 890 26.19 -24.52 -5.69
CA ARG A 890 25.00 -25.38 -5.67
C ARG A 890 24.87 -26.19 -6.95
N ALA A 891 25.14 -25.63 -8.13
CA ALA A 891 25.11 -26.42 -9.37
C ALA A 891 26.17 -27.53 -9.37
N ARG A 892 27.36 -27.26 -8.83
CA ARG A 892 28.42 -28.25 -8.65
C ARG A 892 27.98 -29.39 -7.72
N GLU A 893 27.39 -29.06 -6.59
CA GLU A 893 26.86 -30.02 -5.61
C GLU A 893 25.69 -30.84 -6.19
N THR A 894 24.73 -30.19 -6.86
CA THR A 894 23.62 -30.87 -7.54
C THR A 894 24.13 -31.83 -8.60
N ALA A 895 25.12 -31.42 -9.42
CA ALA A 895 25.71 -32.28 -10.44
C ALA A 895 26.45 -33.48 -9.83
N PHE A 896 27.13 -33.28 -8.69
CA PHE A 896 27.73 -34.38 -7.93
C PHE A 896 26.67 -35.38 -7.46
N ILE A 897 25.59 -34.89 -6.82
CA ILE A 897 24.47 -35.72 -6.35
C ILE A 897 23.84 -36.48 -7.53
N PHE A 898 23.60 -35.80 -8.65
CA PHE A 898 23.03 -36.40 -9.86
C PHE A 898 23.90 -37.55 -10.37
N ARG A 899 25.22 -37.34 -10.45
CA ARG A 899 26.17 -38.37 -10.84
C ARG A 899 26.17 -39.55 -9.87
N MET A 900 26.05 -39.28 -8.57
CA MET A 900 26.00 -40.33 -7.54
C MET A 900 24.72 -41.16 -7.62
N LEU A 901 23.57 -40.54 -7.88
CA LEU A 901 22.32 -41.25 -8.12
C LEU A 901 22.41 -42.16 -9.36
N ARG A 902 22.96 -41.64 -10.46
CA ARG A 902 23.22 -42.42 -11.70
C ARG A 902 24.19 -43.58 -11.48
N THR A 903 25.19 -43.38 -10.64
CA THR A 903 26.13 -44.44 -10.22
C THR A 903 25.44 -45.50 -9.36
N TYR A 904 24.59 -45.08 -8.42
CA TYR A 904 23.82 -45.96 -7.55
C TYR A 904 22.89 -46.89 -8.35
N ILE A 905 22.16 -46.35 -9.34
CA ILE A 905 21.28 -47.14 -10.22
C ILE A 905 22.05 -48.07 -11.18
N GLY A 906 23.38 -47.95 -11.25
CA GLY A 906 24.26 -48.81 -12.04
C GLY A 906 24.45 -48.36 -13.49
N GLU A 907 24.19 -47.08 -13.80
CA GLU A 907 24.32 -46.54 -15.16
C GLU A 907 25.76 -46.61 -15.70
N PHE A 908 26.74 -46.51 -14.81
CA PHE A 908 28.18 -46.61 -15.13
C PHE A 908 28.76 -48.01 -14.90
N GLY A 909 27.89 -49.04 -14.78
CA GLY A 909 28.26 -50.42 -14.46
C GLY A 909 28.16 -50.75 -12.96
N GLY A 910 28.17 -52.04 -12.62
CA GLY A 910 27.97 -52.53 -11.25
C GLY A 910 26.61 -53.21 -11.04
N THR A 911 26.24 -53.46 -9.78
CA THR A 911 24.93 -54.04 -9.45
C THR A 911 23.91 -52.91 -9.34
N PRO A 912 22.75 -52.94 -10.03
CA PRO A 912 21.75 -51.88 -9.92
C PRO A 912 21.30 -51.62 -8.49
N ASN A 913 21.08 -50.36 -8.14
CA ASN A 913 20.65 -49.86 -6.83
C ASN A 913 21.55 -50.33 -5.69
N SER A 914 22.88 -50.19 -5.85
CA SER A 914 23.86 -50.67 -4.89
C SER A 914 24.81 -49.58 -4.43
N MET A 915 24.88 -49.37 -3.11
CA MET A 915 25.88 -48.50 -2.48
C MET A 915 27.33 -49.00 -2.70
N ALA A 916 27.53 -50.24 -3.18
CA ALA A 916 28.85 -50.74 -3.56
C ALA A 916 29.38 -50.13 -4.86
N ASN A 917 28.51 -49.53 -5.68
CA ASN A 917 28.93 -48.81 -6.89
C ASN A 917 29.58 -47.46 -6.57
N ILE A 918 29.31 -46.90 -5.38
CA ILE A 918 29.84 -45.61 -4.93
C ILE A 918 31.08 -45.84 -4.07
N SER A 919 32.14 -45.08 -4.31
CA SER A 919 33.38 -45.18 -3.54
C SER A 919 33.16 -44.84 -2.06
N VAL A 920 34.08 -45.25 -1.18
CA VAL A 920 34.00 -44.88 0.26
C VAL A 920 34.12 -43.37 0.44
N GLU A 921 34.98 -42.74 -0.36
CA GLU A 921 35.21 -41.29 -0.36
C GLU A 921 33.97 -40.52 -0.80
N ASP A 922 33.36 -40.89 -1.93
CA ASP A 922 32.14 -40.23 -2.43
C ASP A 922 30.95 -40.41 -1.47
N ARG A 923 30.87 -41.53 -0.76
CA ARG A 923 29.87 -41.73 0.30
C ARG A 923 30.08 -40.79 1.48
N ALA A 924 31.34 -40.55 1.86
CA ALA A 924 31.66 -39.57 2.89
C ALA A 924 31.28 -38.15 2.41
N ARG A 925 31.52 -37.82 1.14
CA ARG A 925 31.12 -36.53 0.54
C ARG A 925 29.61 -36.34 0.50
N LEU A 926 28.83 -37.34 0.08
CA LEU A 926 27.37 -37.29 0.14
C LEU A 926 26.86 -37.04 1.56
N THR A 927 27.48 -37.71 2.55
CA THR A 927 27.16 -37.52 3.96
C THR A 927 27.48 -36.10 4.43
N ALA A 928 28.62 -35.54 4.00
CA ALA A 928 29.00 -34.16 4.31
C ALA A 928 28.05 -33.12 3.70
N LEU A 929 27.45 -33.41 2.54
CA LEU A 929 26.39 -32.61 1.92
C LEU A 929 25.01 -32.81 2.56
N GLY A 930 24.89 -33.68 3.57
CA GLY A 930 23.60 -34.02 4.18
C GLY A 930 22.66 -34.82 3.27
N TYR A 931 23.14 -35.32 2.12
CA TYR A 931 22.29 -36.00 1.15
C TYR A 931 22.27 -37.51 1.37
N THR A 932 21.06 -38.07 1.49
CA THR A 932 20.85 -39.52 1.62
C THR A 932 20.18 -40.08 0.38
N ILE A 933 20.83 -41.04 -0.28
CA ILE A 933 20.27 -41.70 -1.47
C ILE A 933 19.03 -42.51 -1.07
N PRO A 934 17.88 -42.30 -1.74
CA PRO A 934 16.69 -43.09 -1.48
C PRO A 934 16.89 -44.57 -1.82
N THR A 935 16.41 -45.45 -0.93
CA THR A 935 16.49 -46.91 -1.14
C THR A 935 15.22 -47.51 -1.74
N ASP A 936 14.12 -46.76 -1.75
CA ASP A 936 12.88 -47.16 -2.41
C ASP A 936 12.99 -46.96 -3.92
N SER A 937 12.86 -48.06 -4.68
CA SER A 937 12.93 -48.07 -6.14
C SER A 937 11.87 -47.19 -6.83
N ALA A 938 10.72 -46.95 -6.22
CA ALA A 938 9.69 -46.09 -6.79
C ALA A 938 10.07 -44.61 -6.67
N PHE A 939 10.59 -44.20 -5.51
CA PHE A 939 11.02 -42.83 -5.25
C PHE A 939 12.36 -42.49 -5.93
N LEU A 940 13.21 -43.49 -6.17
CA LEU A 940 14.52 -43.29 -6.79
C LEU A 940 14.44 -42.75 -8.22
N GLY A 941 13.43 -43.16 -9.00
CA GLY A 941 13.21 -42.62 -10.35
C GLY A 941 12.82 -41.15 -10.32
N ASP A 942 11.83 -40.81 -9.49
CA ASP A 942 11.36 -39.43 -9.30
C ASP A 942 12.49 -38.52 -8.76
N GLU A 943 13.35 -39.05 -7.88
CA GLU A 943 14.49 -38.33 -7.33
C GLU A 943 15.54 -38.01 -8.40
N VAL A 944 15.82 -38.93 -9.32
CA VAL A 944 16.73 -38.69 -10.45
C VAL A 944 16.18 -37.60 -11.36
N GLU A 945 14.89 -37.65 -11.70
CA GLU A 945 14.24 -36.62 -12.52
C GLU A 945 14.22 -35.26 -11.81
N ARG A 946 13.99 -35.24 -10.49
CA ARG A 946 14.00 -34.04 -9.65
C ARG A 946 15.37 -33.37 -9.66
N ILE A 947 16.43 -34.13 -9.38
CA ILE A 947 17.80 -33.61 -9.33
C ILE A 947 18.28 -33.18 -10.74
N ASP A 948 17.93 -33.93 -11.80
CA ASP A 948 18.21 -33.49 -13.17
C ASP A 948 17.49 -32.16 -13.46
N GLY A 949 16.18 -32.10 -13.23
CA GLY A 949 15.33 -30.92 -13.45
C GLY A 949 15.93 -29.67 -12.80
N TRP A 950 16.23 -29.78 -11.50
CA TRP A 950 16.83 -28.70 -10.73
C TRP A 950 18.19 -28.27 -11.29
N LEU A 951 19.05 -29.23 -11.68
CA LEU A 951 20.33 -28.90 -12.31
C LEU A 951 20.12 -28.14 -13.63
N ARG A 952 19.12 -28.51 -14.44
CA ARG A 952 18.82 -27.80 -15.70
C ARG A 952 18.37 -26.37 -15.46
N ASP A 953 17.57 -26.15 -14.42
CA ASP A 953 17.08 -24.83 -14.07
C ASP A 953 18.24 -23.93 -13.60
N GLN A 954 19.12 -24.46 -12.74
CA GLN A 954 20.36 -23.79 -12.32
C GLN A 954 21.24 -23.40 -13.51
N GLU A 955 21.58 -24.37 -14.38
CA GLU A 955 22.42 -24.13 -15.55
C GLU A 955 21.78 -23.15 -16.55
N SER A 956 20.47 -23.23 -16.75
CA SER A 956 19.73 -22.34 -17.66
C SER A 956 19.75 -20.90 -17.18
N PHE A 957 19.61 -20.69 -15.87
CA PHE A 957 19.64 -19.36 -15.27
C PHE A 957 21.03 -18.71 -15.38
N PHE A 958 22.13 -19.49 -15.33
CA PHE A 958 23.49 -18.94 -15.53
C PHE A 958 23.62 -18.19 -16.85
N PHE A 959 23.10 -18.74 -17.95
CA PHE A 959 23.15 -18.06 -19.24
C PHE A 959 22.32 -16.79 -19.27
N GLN A 960 21.15 -16.78 -18.63
CA GLN A 960 20.31 -15.58 -18.54
C GLN A 960 21.01 -14.50 -17.73
N LEU A 961 21.62 -14.86 -16.60
CA LEU A 961 22.38 -13.96 -15.76
C LEU A 961 23.62 -13.41 -16.47
N ILE A 962 24.43 -14.26 -17.11
CA ILE A 962 25.62 -13.83 -17.87
C ILE A 962 25.22 -12.93 -19.05
N GLN A 963 24.11 -13.24 -19.74
CA GLN A 963 23.59 -12.38 -20.79
C GLN A 963 23.21 -11.01 -20.22
N LEU A 964 22.50 -10.98 -19.09
CA LEU A 964 22.09 -9.76 -18.40
C LEU A 964 23.29 -8.93 -17.93
N GLN A 965 24.29 -9.56 -17.29
CA GLN A 965 25.54 -8.93 -16.88
C GLN A 965 26.29 -8.33 -18.07
N SER A 966 26.30 -9.00 -19.21
CA SER A 966 26.89 -8.51 -20.45
C SER A 966 26.15 -7.27 -20.97
N GLN A 967 24.81 -7.31 -20.99
CA GLN A 967 23.99 -6.15 -21.39
C GLN A 967 24.26 -4.94 -20.48
N PHE A 968 24.30 -5.15 -19.17
CA PHE A 968 24.60 -4.12 -18.17
C PHE A 968 26.08 -3.74 -18.06
N GLY A 969 26.95 -4.40 -18.84
CA GLY A 969 28.38 -4.16 -18.86
C GLY A 969 29.08 -4.46 -17.54
N VAL A 970 28.53 -5.32 -16.67
CA VAL A 970 29.01 -5.55 -15.29
C VAL A 970 30.50 -5.85 -15.26
N GLY A 971 30.97 -6.81 -16.07
CA GLY A 971 32.39 -7.18 -16.11
C GLY A 971 33.37 -6.11 -16.61
N SER A 972 32.92 -4.94 -17.07
CA SER A 972 33.80 -3.90 -17.63
C SER A 972 34.38 -2.92 -16.60
N TYR A 973 33.85 -2.88 -15.38
CA TYR A 973 34.27 -1.94 -14.34
C TYR A 973 34.43 -2.58 -12.95
N LEU A 974 34.24 -3.89 -12.81
CA LEU A 974 34.58 -4.58 -11.57
C LEU A 974 36.11 -4.59 -11.43
N GLY A 975 36.60 -4.05 -10.31
CA GLY A 975 37.95 -4.31 -9.81
C GLY A 975 37.82 -5.36 -8.72
N PHE A 976 38.26 -6.58 -9.00
CA PHE A 976 38.47 -7.60 -7.98
C PHE A 976 39.86 -7.45 -7.38
#